data_AF-A0A3M1HQA3-F1
#
_entry.id   AF-A0A3M1HQA3-F1
#
_cell.length_a   1.000
_cell.length_b   1.000
_cell.length_c   1.000
_cell.angle_alpha   90.00
_cell.angle_beta   90.00
_cell.angle_gamma   90.00
#
_symmetry.space_group_name_H-M   'P 1'
#
loop_
_entity.id
_entity.type
_entity.pdbx_description
1 polymer ?
#
loop_
_entity_poly.entity_id
_entity_poly.type
_entity_poly.pdbx_seq_one_letter_code
_entity_poly.pdbx_strand_id
1 'polypeptide(L)'
;MFRRSRNMKHATINRIFFLCFLALLSISCKGKRGPQGYIGMIGNPDKIYLETNLEPGADLPGLHVEILSIQGGSGSQGNFQPGDYITIRFRITTDTGRYVYIEDLDSARVLVSGPTSMYQKVLPTQKNQEYYDDLKTRAIPNYMADGITFDGTYTYTLPEAIPSVYPAPLNDTAKFGADHGELQGQPLLSGTYTLGIALVKNYKIGSKTFTDAANQVIHFLLGNATQIEEREVVKDENCSLCHEELRVHGSAYRTVKLCVLCHTAGAEDGMSTDSGDPTNITIFFPVMIHKIHNGSHLPSVNGIGTKQDGTRDYGVTPVPYQIMDGNGTLHNFSDVSFPVFPNLEFGMPKDNGYSFLSSADQAKEDSVRTGVTACEKCHGDPDGSGPLTAPLQGGNSYSKPSRLVCQSCHDDWDPQKPYMQNVFGGMPPQQDDSQCSICHPATGGGFTIENVHTHPLLNASYNKGINIKILSLNESGTNNGDGTLDPGEKISLQFTVKDDQGNDLTPGTDFSNLYLIISGPTNNRQLLLYTSLPSSALTGNQPYNITVPETIYFEFVGDSTATTGDIFTTSRTPHWNKTNMETNVYVRSSSGVSTTLSQNAQKFDNFLHVTSITGFNNGDYIVIDDGVAGKEEYLQIKWIDTSRNLIWFGSPYTSFGAYPPLRYSHSAGATVQQVTLTPKIENTDYTLDPVTGKITEVTEFGTGNAVVVSYTTDFIMPAEYSIPFNNTFDLDETWGKWTGKSLESGTYQLGLWGYRVITLNLYGETNTYRAASPPSIQNFLVGSATTMSENKKISSGENCNRCHNDVIYHGGTRKGFDTCMLCHGIAGAEDRAVYAQTTPDPLNKSTPQVVIEFRMLLHRIHMGKNLTNKNTYKVIGYQDQEHTYGDISFPVMKEGVKNCTTCHGDSNTDWKNPPSSRNHSTLQTLSVRAWRGVCGSCHDASSVWSHFDIMTTSTGGEACVACHDPGSRKSIEVVHKTR
;
A
#
# COMPACT_ATOMS: atom_id res chain seq x y z
N MET A 1 25.40 36.35 43.08
CA MET A 1 26.16 37.32 43.91
C MET A 1 26.05 38.70 43.25
N PHE A 2 26.11 39.79 44.01
CA PHE A 2 26.01 41.21 43.57
C PHE A 2 24.67 41.73 42.97
N ARG A 3 24.34 42.96 43.40
CA ARG A 3 23.27 43.86 42.94
C ARG A 3 23.90 45.12 42.32
N ARG A 4 23.17 45.81 41.43
CA ARG A 4 22.95 47.29 41.29
C ARG A 4 22.63 47.58 39.79
N SER A 5 21.61 48.35 39.36
CA SER A 5 21.07 49.68 39.75
C SER A 5 22.00 50.84 39.33
N ARG A 6 21.54 52.01 38.85
CA ARG A 6 20.18 52.62 38.81
C ARG A 6 20.21 53.90 37.95
N ASN A 7 19.04 54.56 37.78
CA ASN A 7 18.83 55.98 37.44
C ASN A 7 19.12 56.43 35.98
N MET A 8 18.59 57.54 35.43
CA MET A 8 17.37 58.38 35.58
C MET A 8 17.72 59.84 35.24
N LYS A 9 16.92 60.49 34.38
CA LYS A 9 16.43 61.90 34.42
C LYS A 9 15.60 62.15 33.14
N HIS A 10 14.32 62.55 33.13
CA HIS A 10 13.61 63.72 33.72
C HIS A 10 13.89 65.08 33.06
N ALA A 11 12.90 65.58 32.30
CA ALA A 11 12.54 67.00 32.13
C ALA A 11 11.09 67.09 31.60
N THR A 12 10.29 68.10 32.00
CA THR A 12 8.87 68.27 31.62
C THR A 12 8.40 69.72 31.94
N ILE A 13 7.20 70.13 31.43
CA ILE A 13 6.26 71.17 31.95
C ILE A 13 6.24 72.60 31.29
N ASN A 14 5.02 73.03 30.88
CA ASN A 14 4.48 74.42 30.66
C ASN A 14 4.99 75.27 29.45
N ARG A 15 4.37 76.36 28.90
CA ARG A 15 3.04 77.09 28.86
C ARG A 15 3.17 78.32 27.86
N ILE A 16 2.22 79.18 27.38
CA ILE A 16 0.74 79.41 27.46
C ILE A 16 0.20 80.33 26.29
N PHE A 17 -1.10 80.26 25.96
CA PHE A 17 -2.05 81.28 25.37
C PHE A 17 -1.99 81.89 23.92
N PHE A 18 -3.19 81.91 23.29
CA PHE A 18 -3.92 82.99 22.55
C PHE A 18 -3.23 83.87 21.46
N LEU A 19 -3.85 84.05 20.27
CA LEU A 19 -4.93 85.02 19.95
C LEU A 19 -5.41 84.89 18.46
N CYS A 20 -6.41 85.65 18.03
CA CYS A 20 -7.10 85.52 16.73
C CYS A 20 -6.54 86.41 15.59
N PHE A 21 -6.80 86.03 14.34
CA PHE A 21 -7.19 86.97 13.26
C PHE A 21 -8.14 86.28 12.25
N LEU A 22 -8.97 87.06 11.54
CA LEU A 22 -10.04 86.55 10.67
C LEU A 22 -10.27 87.45 9.44
N ALA A 23 -10.92 86.88 8.42
CA ALA A 23 -11.50 87.51 7.22
C ALA A 23 -10.55 88.12 6.17
N LEU A 24 -10.61 87.57 4.95
CA LEU A 24 -11.09 88.29 3.74
C LEU A 24 -11.11 87.38 2.50
N LEU A 25 -12.31 86.96 2.06
CA LEU A 25 -12.69 86.65 0.66
C LEU A 25 -14.13 86.11 0.61
N SER A 26 -15.00 86.74 -0.18
CA SER A 26 -16.38 86.28 -0.43
C SER A 26 -16.95 86.94 -1.70
N ILE A 27 -18.00 86.33 -2.29
CA ILE A 27 -18.72 86.77 -3.51
C ILE A 27 -17.85 86.57 -4.79
N SER A 28 -18.18 85.72 -5.78
CA SER A 28 -19.34 84.83 -6.06
C SER A 28 -18.89 83.74 -7.09
N CYS A 29 -19.69 82.81 -7.64
CA CYS A 29 -21.15 82.62 -7.68
C CYS A 29 -21.54 81.13 -7.91
N LYS A 30 -22.75 80.76 -7.44
CA LYS A 30 -23.66 79.67 -7.87
C LYS A 30 -23.11 78.45 -8.66
N GLY A 31 -23.00 77.32 -7.96
CA GLY A 31 -23.22 75.96 -8.48
C GLY A 31 -24.22 75.20 -7.57
N LYS A 32 -24.96 74.20 -8.07
CA LYS A 32 -25.98 73.48 -7.29
C LYS A 32 -25.38 72.34 -6.45
N ARG A 33 -26.03 72.00 -5.32
CA ARG A 33 -25.68 70.83 -4.49
C ARG A 33 -25.97 69.51 -5.23
N GLY A 34 -25.03 68.57 -5.16
CA GLY A 34 -25.33 67.13 -5.23
C GLY A 34 -25.50 66.54 -3.83
N PRO A 35 -26.00 65.29 -3.70
CA PRO A 35 -26.16 64.62 -2.41
C PRO A 35 -24.82 64.24 -1.75
N GLN A 36 -24.89 63.82 -0.48
CA GLN A 36 -23.73 63.52 0.36
C GLN A 36 -22.94 62.31 -0.15
N GLY A 37 -21.61 62.36 -0.01
CA GLY A 37 -20.75 61.18 -0.17
C GLY A 37 -21.00 60.15 0.92
N TYR A 38 -20.70 58.89 0.62
CA TYR A 38 -20.83 57.78 1.57
C TYR A 38 -20.05 58.05 2.85
N ILE A 39 -20.73 57.94 3.99
CA ILE A 39 -20.09 57.81 5.30
C ILE A 39 -19.54 56.39 5.35
N GLY A 40 -18.22 56.22 5.50
CA GLY A 40 -17.61 54.91 5.68
C GLY A 40 -18.18 54.21 6.90
N MET A 41 -18.45 52.91 6.79
CA MET A 41 -19.08 52.13 7.85
C MET A 41 -18.24 52.19 9.13
N ILE A 42 -18.90 52.47 10.26
CA ILE A 42 -18.29 52.33 11.58
C ILE A 42 -17.99 50.84 11.77
N GLY A 43 -16.72 50.50 12.03
CA GLY A 43 -16.31 49.10 12.21
C GLY A 43 -17.09 48.44 13.34
N ASN A 44 -17.65 47.25 13.07
CA ASN A 44 -18.39 46.48 14.06
C ASN A 44 -17.47 46.15 15.27
N PRO A 45 -17.76 46.61 16.50
CA PRO A 45 -16.93 46.34 17.67
C PRO A 45 -16.83 44.84 18.02
N ASP A 46 -17.79 44.02 17.57
CA ASP A 46 -17.81 42.58 17.79
C ASP A 46 -17.12 41.77 16.68
N LYS A 47 -16.47 42.42 15.69
CA LYS A 47 -15.68 41.70 14.68
C LYS A 47 -14.37 41.18 15.28
N ILE A 48 -14.40 39.95 15.77
CA ILE A 48 -13.21 39.15 16.03
C ILE A 48 -12.72 38.56 14.70
N TYR A 49 -11.53 38.95 14.25
CA TYR A 49 -10.86 38.40 13.06
C TYR A 49 -10.39 36.96 13.26
N LEU A 50 -10.21 36.21 12.17
CA LEU A 50 -9.47 34.93 12.22
C LEU A 50 -7.97 35.19 12.43
N GLU A 51 -7.35 34.43 13.32
CA GLU A 51 -5.90 34.45 13.50
C GLU A 51 -5.23 33.69 12.35
N THR A 52 -4.37 34.37 11.59
CA THR A 52 -3.76 33.83 10.35
C THR A 52 -2.35 33.28 10.54
N ASN A 53 -1.74 33.47 11.72
CA ASN A 53 -0.44 32.89 12.08
C ASN A 53 -0.67 32.01 13.32
N LEU A 54 -0.66 30.69 13.15
CA LEU A 54 -0.97 29.73 14.20
C LEU A 54 0.32 29.13 14.78
N GLU A 55 0.29 28.77 16.07
CA GLU A 55 1.43 28.17 16.76
C GLU A 55 1.77 26.75 16.24
N PRO A 56 3.04 26.32 16.27
CA PRO A 56 3.43 24.98 15.82
C PRO A 56 2.72 23.86 16.61
N GLY A 57 1.89 23.09 15.90
CA GLY A 57 1.06 22.03 16.48
C GLY A 57 -0.44 22.34 16.51
N ALA A 58 -0.84 23.61 16.29
CA ALA A 58 -2.23 24.00 16.13
C ALA A 58 -2.90 23.28 14.95
N ASP A 59 -4.21 23.08 15.09
CA ASP A 59 -5.15 22.73 14.04
C ASP A 59 -5.49 23.97 13.20
N LEU A 60 -5.98 23.76 11.98
CA LEU A 60 -6.65 24.83 11.25
C LEU A 60 -8.03 25.06 11.91
N PRO A 61 -8.56 26.29 11.96
CA PRO A 61 -9.89 26.57 12.52
C PRO A 61 -11.09 25.89 11.81
N GLY A 62 -10.84 25.24 10.66
CA GLY A 62 -11.88 24.75 9.76
C GLY A 62 -12.53 25.87 8.95
N LEU A 63 -13.09 25.50 7.80
CA LEU A 63 -13.89 26.39 6.96
C LEU A 63 -15.08 25.63 6.38
N HIS A 64 -16.28 26.12 6.66
CA HIS A 64 -17.55 25.59 6.20
C HIS A 64 -18.34 26.68 5.49
N VAL A 65 -19.16 26.29 4.50
CA VAL A 65 -20.10 27.17 3.80
C VAL A 65 -21.47 26.51 3.75
N GLU A 66 -22.52 27.32 3.89
CA GLU A 66 -23.91 26.87 3.87
C GLU A 66 -24.78 27.80 3.01
N ILE A 67 -25.22 27.35 1.85
CA ILE A 67 -26.18 28.03 0.97
C ILE A 67 -27.59 27.82 1.56
N LEU A 68 -28.18 28.90 2.03
CA LEU A 68 -29.44 28.93 2.78
C LEU A 68 -30.67 29.05 1.87
N SER A 69 -30.54 29.73 0.73
CA SER A 69 -31.60 29.85 -0.28
C SER A 69 -31.05 30.29 -1.63
N ILE A 70 -31.70 29.85 -2.70
CA ILE A 70 -31.52 30.35 -4.07
C ILE A 70 -32.83 30.99 -4.57
N GLN A 71 -32.74 32.12 -5.26
CA GLN A 71 -33.88 32.97 -5.64
C GLN A 71 -33.62 33.67 -6.99
N GLY A 72 -34.69 34.10 -7.67
CA GLY A 72 -34.63 34.88 -8.92
C GLY A 72 -35.37 34.27 -10.12
N GLY A 73 -35.85 33.04 -10.01
CA GLY A 73 -36.60 32.37 -11.08
C GLY A 73 -37.96 33.01 -11.37
N SER A 74 -38.25 33.30 -12.64
CA SER A 74 -39.51 33.92 -13.11
C SER A 74 -40.55 32.92 -13.62
N GLY A 75 -40.20 31.64 -13.70
CA GLY A 75 -41.05 30.58 -14.23
C GLY A 75 -42.14 30.08 -13.27
N SER A 76 -42.92 29.11 -13.76
CA SER A 76 -43.89 28.39 -12.94
C SER A 76 -43.21 27.74 -11.73
N GLN A 77 -43.88 27.80 -10.58
CA GLN A 77 -43.38 27.29 -9.28
C GLN A 77 -42.05 27.91 -8.79
N GLY A 78 -41.56 28.98 -9.43
CA GLY A 78 -40.27 29.60 -9.12
C GLY A 78 -39.08 29.02 -9.91
N ASN A 79 -39.34 28.19 -10.92
CA ASN A 79 -38.31 27.67 -11.82
C ASN A 79 -37.56 28.80 -12.53
N PHE A 80 -36.25 28.65 -12.66
CA PHE A 80 -35.41 29.57 -13.43
C PHE A 80 -35.63 29.42 -14.94
N GLN A 81 -35.55 30.53 -15.66
CA GLN A 81 -35.65 30.61 -17.11
C GLN A 81 -34.41 31.34 -17.67
N PRO A 82 -34.05 31.15 -18.95
CA PRO A 82 -33.14 32.04 -19.64
C PRO A 82 -33.54 33.52 -19.50
N GLY A 83 -32.60 34.36 -19.08
CA GLY A 83 -32.84 35.77 -18.74
C GLY A 83 -32.99 36.06 -17.24
N ASP A 84 -33.19 35.04 -16.39
CA ASP A 84 -33.24 35.23 -14.93
C ASP A 84 -31.84 35.40 -14.32
N TYR A 85 -31.75 36.20 -13.25
CA TYR A 85 -30.53 36.38 -12.46
C TYR A 85 -30.59 35.53 -11.19
N ILE A 86 -29.60 34.64 -11.01
CA ILE A 86 -29.49 33.82 -9.80
C ILE A 86 -28.99 34.67 -8.64
N THR A 87 -29.77 34.70 -7.55
CA THR A 87 -29.40 35.29 -6.27
C THR A 87 -29.34 34.20 -5.20
N ILE A 88 -28.27 34.15 -4.43
CA ILE A 88 -28.07 33.23 -3.31
C ILE A 88 -27.98 33.98 -1.99
N ARG A 89 -28.44 33.34 -0.91
CA ARG A 89 -28.10 33.69 0.47
C ARG A 89 -27.28 32.54 1.06
N PHE A 90 -26.17 32.84 1.71
CA PHE A 90 -25.26 31.83 2.25
C PHE A 90 -24.61 32.28 3.58
N ARG A 91 -23.98 31.36 4.29
CA ARG A 91 -23.29 31.53 5.58
C ARG A 91 -21.90 30.89 5.52
N ILE A 92 -20.96 31.38 6.32
CA ILE A 92 -19.59 30.85 6.43
C ILE A 92 -19.23 30.67 7.91
N THR A 93 -18.67 29.53 8.32
CA THR A 93 -18.32 29.22 9.72
C THR A 93 -17.03 28.43 9.86
N THR A 94 -16.41 28.50 11.04
CA THR A 94 -15.34 27.59 11.51
C THR A 94 -15.91 26.27 12.04
N ASP A 95 -15.05 25.28 12.34
CA ASP A 95 -15.45 24.03 13.03
C ASP A 95 -16.15 24.31 14.37
N THR A 96 -15.79 25.40 15.04
CA THR A 96 -16.40 25.85 16.30
C THR A 96 -17.75 26.57 16.13
N GLY A 97 -18.31 26.60 14.92
CA GLY A 97 -19.58 27.26 14.58
C GLY A 97 -19.51 28.79 14.56
N ARG A 98 -18.34 29.39 14.82
CA ARG A 98 -18.14 30.85 14.77
C ARG A 98 -18.17 31.34 13.33
N TYR A 99 -18.90 32.43 13.07
CA TYR A 99 -18.98 33.04 11.74
C TYR A 99 -17.62 33.51 11.22
N VAL A 100 -17.40 33.30 9.93
CA VAL A 100 -16.24 33.80 9.17
C VAL A 100 -16.70 34.95 8.29
N TYR A 101 -15.98 36.07 8.36
CA TYR A 101 -16.23 37.23 7.53
C TYR A 101 -15.64 37.02 6.13
N ILE A 102 -16.41 37.24 5.07
CA ILE A 102 -15.99 36.94 3.69
C ILE A 102 -14.75 37.73 3.26
N GLU A 103 -14.57 38.94 3.79
CA GLU A 103 -13.40 39.77 3.53
C GLU A 103 -12.09 39.19 4.13
N ASP A 104 -12.18 38.31 5.14
CA ASP A 104 -11.04 37.64 5.77
C ASP A 104 -10.54 36.42 4.95
N LEU A 105 -11.32 35.92 3.99
CA LEU A 105 -10.94 34.83 3.08
C LEU A 105 -9.77 35.20 2.15
N ASP A 106 -9.11 34.22 1.56
CA ASP A 106 -8.11 34.43 0.52
C ASP A 106 -8.72 34.41 -0.89
N SER A 107 -9.71 33.54 -1.14
CA SER A 107 -10.57 33.63 -2.32
C SER A 107 -12.00 33.12 -2.03
N ALA A 108 -12.94 33.54 -2.88
CA ALA A 108 -14.32 33.05 -2.89
C ALA A 108 -14.76 32.97 -4.36
N ARG A 109 -15.25 31.81 -4.78
CA ARG A 109 -15.58 31.48 -6.19
C ARG A 109 -17.00 30.94 -6.29
N VAL A 110 -17.69 31.24 -7.39
CA VAL A 110 -19.03 30.71 -7.70
C VAL A 110 -19.20 30.45 -9.20
N LEU A 111 -19.87 29.36 -9.55
CA LEU A 111 -20.17 28.94 -10.92
C LEU A 111 -21.50 28.16 -11.00
N VAL A 112 -22.02 27.98 -12.21
CA VAL A 112 -23.24 27.22 -12.50
C VAL A 112 -23.05 26.31 -13.71
N SER A 113 -23.41 25.04 -13.55
CA SER A 113 -23.33 24.02 -14.61
C SER A 113 -24.53 23.05 -14.54
N GLY A 114 -24.87 22.43 -15.66
CA GLY A 114 -25.98 21.47 -15.76
C GLY A 114 -26.37 21.18 -17.22
N PRO A 115 -27.41 20.37 -17.45
CA PRO A 115 -28.23 19.69 -16.46
C PRO A 115 -27.49 18.52 -15.78
N THR A 116 -28.00 18.03 -14.65
CA THR A 116 -27.42 16.90 -13.90
C THR A 116 -27.39 15.58 -14.70
N SER A 117 -28.24 15.44 -15.72
CA SER A 117 -28.24 14.30 -16.66
C SER A 117 -26.96 14.22 -17.51
N MET A 118 -26.35 15.35 -17.86
CA MET A 118 -25.00 15.46 -18.43
C MET A 118 -24.49 16.90 -18.30
N TYR A 119 -23.60 17.16 -17.35
CA TYR A 119 -23.13 18.51 -17.02
C TYR A 119 -22.48 19.22 -18.22
N GLN A 120 -23.03 20.38 -18.57
CA GLN A 120 -22.42 21.41 -19.43
C GLN A 120 -22.10 22.64 -18.57
N LYS A 121 -21.13 23.46 -18.99
CA LYS A 121 -20.89 24.79 -18.41
C LYS A 121 -22.05 25.73 -18.73
N VAL A 122 -22.47 26.59 -17.80
CA VAL A 122 -23.60 27.52 -18.01
C VAL A 122 -23.26 28.97 -17.61
N LEU A 123 -22.74 29.19 -16.40
CA LEU A 123 -22.19 30.46 -15.96
C LEU A 123 -20.83 30.23 -15.28
N PRO A 124 -19.76 30.95 -15.67
CA PRO A 124 -19.74 32.08 -16.60
C PRO A 124 -19.95 31.72 -18.08
N THR A 125 -20.54 32.64 -18.86
CA THR A 125 -20.74 32.40 -20.31
C THR A 125 -19.45 32.52 -21.12
N GLN A 126 -18.45 33.27 -20.64
CA GLN A 126 -17.16 33.42 -21.31
C GLN A 126 -16.41 32.08 -21.38
N LYS A 127 -15.93 31.71 -22.57
CA LYS A 127 -15.30 30.41 -22.90
C LYS A 127 -14.26 29.95 -21.86
N ASN A 128 -13.14 30.67 -21.75
CA ASN A 128 -12.05 30.35 -20.82
C ASN A 128 -12.22 30.98 -19.41
N GLN A 129 -13.45 31.19 -18.94
CA GLN A 129 -13.69 31.67 -17.58
C GLN A 129 -14.29 30.54 -16.72
N GLU A 130 -13.48 30.02 -15.79
CA GLU A 130 -13.84 28.90 -14.91
C GLU A 130 -14.96 29.24 -13.90
N TYR A 131 -14.95 30.45 -13.34
CA TYR A 131 -15.82 30.89 -12.25
C TYR A 131 -15.90 32.42 -12.17
N TYR A 132 -16.79 32.94 -11.33
CA TYR A 132 -16.71 34.30 -10.82
C TYR A 132 -15.92 34.33 -9.51
N ASP A 133 -14.92 35.18 -9.42
CA ASP A 133 -14.13 35.48 -8.21
C ASP A 133 -14.63 36.73 -7.45
N ASP A 134 -15.57 37.47 -8.06
CA ASP A 134 -16.20 38.67 -7.50
C ASP A 134 -17.18 38.40 -6.34
N LEU A 135 -17.40 37.13 -5.98
CA LEU A 135 -18.20 36.73 -4.81
C LEU A 135 -17.69 37.43 -3.54
N LYS A 136 -16.36 37.53 -3.36
CA LYS A 136 -15.75 38.20 -2.21
C LYS A 136 -16.03 39.72 -2.17
N THR A 137 -16.17 40.36 -3.33
CA THR A 137 -16.25 41.83 -3.45
C THR A 137 -17.68 42.36 -3.63
N ARG A 138 -18.63 41.50 -4.03
CA ARG A 138 -20.04 41.86 -4.29
C ARG A 138 -21.05 41.20 -3.35
N ALA A 139 -20.65 40.24 -2.51
CA ALA A 139 -21.52 39.70 -1.48
C ALA A 139 -21.85 40.76 -0.42
N ILE A 140 -23.14 40.99 -0.19
CA ILE A 140 -23.65 41.98 0.76
C ILE A 140 -23.92 41.28 2.11
N PRO A 141 -23.33 41.72 3.24
CA PRO A 141 -23.67 41.17 4.55
C PRO A 141 -25.12 41.50 4.91
N ASN A 142 -25.84 40.51 5.44
CA ASN A 142 -27.18 40.69 5.98
C ASN A 142 -27.13 41.01 7.48
N TYR A 143 -28.17 41.67 7.97
CA TYR A 143 -28.24 42.16 9.35
C TYR A 143 -29.55 41.71 10.01
N MET A 144 -29.50 41.58 11.34
CA MET A 144 -30.67 41.34 12.17
C MET A 144 -31.67 42.49 12.07
N ALA A 145 -32.85 42.32 12.68
CA ALA A 145 -33.93 43.32 12.67
C ALA A 145 -33.58 44.67 13.34
N ASP A 146 -32.41 44.78 13.99
CA ASP A 146 -31.85 46.04 14.49
C ASP A 146 -31.11 46.87 13.42
N GLY A 147 -30.80 46.28 12.26
CA GLY A 147 -30.05 46.90 11.17
C GLY A 147 -28.55 47.13 11.43
N ILE A 148 -27.99 46.53 12.49
CA ILE A 148 -26.60 46.77 12.95
C ILE A 148 -25.87 45.46 13.24
N THR A 149 -26.54 44.48 13.87
CA THR A 149 -25.93 43.19 14.21
C THR A 149 -25.87 42.31 12.96
N PHE A 150 -24.67 41.93 12.53
CA PHE A 150 -24.47 41.00 11.42
C PHE A 150 -25.12 39.64 11.73
N ASP A 151 -25.95 39.10 10.82
CA ASP A 151 -26.75 37.90 11.10
C ASP A 151 -26.02 36.56 10.85
N GLY A 152 -24.76 36.62 10.39
CA GLY A 152 -23.96 35.46 10.00
C GLY A 152 -24.10 35.06 8.53
N THR A 153 -24.86 35.81 7.73
CA THR A 153 -25.20 35.47 6.34
C THR A 153 -24.91 36.59 5.35
N TYR A 154 -24.63 36.22 4.11
CA TYR A 154 -24.37 37.10 2.98
C TYR A 154 -25.39 36.85 1.86
N THR A 155 -25.69 37.87 1.06
CA THR A 155 -26.51 37.79 -0.15
C THR A 155 -25.67 38.19 -1.36
N TYR A 156 -25.70 37.39 -2.44
CA TYR A 156 -24.96 37.64 -3.68
C TYR A 156 -25.82 37.31 -4.91
N THR A 157 -25.74 38.16 -5.93
CA THR A 157 -26.40 37.95 -7.24
C THR A 157 -25.32 37.83 -8.31
N LEU A 158 -25.40 36.79 -9.15
CA LEU A 158 -24.45 36.56 -10.24
C LEU A 158 -24.42 37.77 -11.21
N PRO A 159 -23.28 38.07 -11.87
CA PRO A 159 -23.16 39.25 -12.74
C PRO A 159 -23.91 39.10 -14.06
N GLU A 160 -24.20 37.87 -14.48
CA GLU A 160 -24.88 37.53 -15.74
C GLU A 160 -26.22 36.84 -15.45
N ALA A 161 -27.17 37.04 -16.36
CA ALA A 161 -28.39 36.23 -16.44
C ALA A 161 -28.09 34.84 -17.02
N ILE A 162 -28.94 33.86 -16.71
CA ILE A 162 -28.89 32.52 -17.32
C ILE A 162 -29.02 32.66 -18.86
N PRO A 163 -28.12 32.06 -19.66
CA PRO A 163 -28.15 32.19 -21.11
C PRO A 163 -29.29 31.39 -21.75
N SER A 164 -29.65 31.72 -22.99
CA SER A 164 -30.66 30.99 -23.78
C SER A 164 -30.12 29.75 -24.48
N VAL A 165 -28.80 29.66 -24.65
CA VAL A 165 -28.08 28.52 -25.24
C VAL A 165 -26.85 28.20 -24.40
N TYR A 166 -26.33 26.98 -24.46
CA TYR A 166 -25.11 26.64 -23.72
C TYR A 166 -23.91 27.44 -24.26
N PRO A 167 -23.10 28.05 -23.39
CA PRO A 167 -21.82 28.63 -23.77
C PRO A 167 -20.81 27.54 -24.16
N ALA A 168 -19.67 27.96 -24.67
CA ALA A 168 -18.52 27.08 -24.84
C ALA A 168 -18.03 26.52 -23.49
N PRO A 169 -17.61 25.23 -23.45
CA PRO A 169 -16.93 24.65 -22.30
C PRO A 169 -15.52 25.24 -22.14
N LEU A 170 -14.79 24.79 -21.11
CA LEU A 170 -13.46 25.30 -20.80
C LEU A 170 -12.46 24.83 -21.87
N ASN A 171 -11.65 25.77 -22.38
CA ASN A 171 -10.57 25.57 -23.36
C ASN A 171 -11.00 24.96 -24.70
N ASP A 172 -12.30 24.91 -24.97
CA ASP A 172 -12.99 24.43 -26.19
C ASP A 172 -12.19 24.60 -27.51
N THR A 173 -12.04 23.52 -28.26
CA THR A 173 -11.52 23.48 -29.63
C THR A 173 -12.46 22.67 -30.53
N ALA A 174 -12.25 22.71 -31.85
CA ALA A 174 -13.05 21.97 -32.83
C ALA A 174 -12.92 20.42 -32.72
N LYS A 175 -12.20 19.90 -31.72
CA LYS A 175 -11.88 18.48 -31.55
C LYS A 175 -12.89 17.72 -30.67
N PHE A 176 -13.32 18.31 -29.57
CA PHE A 176 -14.17 17.64 -28.57
C PHE A 176 -15.65 18.08 -28.62
N GLY A 177 -16.15 18.27 -29.85
CA GLY A 177 -17.52 18.74 -30.12
C GLY A 177 -18.64 17.72 -29.82
N ALA A 178 -19.80 17.90 -30.45
CA ALA A 178 -21.06 17.19 -30.13
C ALA A 178 -20.97 15.65 -29.98
N ASP A 179 -20.10 14.95 -30.72
CA ASP A 179 -19.88 13.50 -30.59
C ASP A 179 -19.30 13.07 -29.23
N HIS A 180 -18.77 14.03 -28.46
CA HIS A 180 -18.26 13.89 -27.08
C HIS A 180 -19.26 14.43 -26.03
N GLY A 181 -20.51 14.71 -26.43
CA GLY A 181 -21.57 15.20 -25.54
C GLY A 181 -21.58 16.70 -25.29
N GLU A 182 -20.82 17.50 -26.04
CA GLU A 182 -20.88 18.96 -25.99
C GLU A 182 -22.25 19.47 -26.54
N LEU A 183 -22.87 20.43 -25.85
CA LEU A 183 -24.14 21.05 -26.27
C LEU A 183 -24.01 22.55 -26.63
N GLN A 184 -22.81 23.05 -26.91
CA GLN A 184 -22.56 24.46 -27.25
C GLN A 184 -23.53 24.99 -28.32
N GLY A 185 -24.12 26.16 -28.08
CA GLY A 185 -25.08 26.79 -28.98
C GLY A 185 -26.48 26.13 -29.05
N GLN A 186 -26.69 24.97 -28.43
CA GLN A 186 -28.02 24.38 -28.28
C GLN A 186 -28.81 25.09 -27.17
N PRO A 187 -30.16 25.15 -27.25
CA PRO A 187 -30.99 25.68 -26.16
C PRO A 187 -30.79 24.92 -24.84
N LEU A 188 -30.85 25.63 -23.71
CA LEU A 188 -30.81 24.99 -22.39
C LEU A 188 -32.00 24.04 -22.23
N LEU A 189 -31.71 22.83 -21.76
CA LEU A 189 -32.72 21.79 -21.56
C LEU A 189 -33.50 22.06 -20.26
N SER A 190 -34.79 21.75 -20.23
CA SER A 190 -35.52 21.74 -18.96
C SER A 190 -34.98 20.61 -18.07
N GLY A 191 -34.56 20.91 -16.85
CA GLY A 191 -33.94 19.93 -15.95
C GLY A 191 -33.44 20.53 -14.65
N THR A 192 -32.67 19.74 -13.90
CA THR A 192 -31.97 20.18 -12.69
C THR A 192 -30.59 20.73 -13.05
N TYR A 193 -30.26 21.92 -12.55
CA TYR A 193 -28.98 22.59 -12.69
C TYR A 193 -28.35 22.81 -11.31
N THR A 194 -27.04 23.05 -11.27
CA THR A 194 -26.26 23.09 -10.03
C THR A 194 -25.44 24.37 -9.95
N LEU A 195 -25.61 25.13 -8.87
CA LEU A 195 -24.70 26.22 -8.49
C LEU A 195 -23.70 25.68 -7.47
N GLY A 196 -22.41 25.97 -7.66
CA GLY A 196 -21.34 25.60 -6.73
C GLY A 196 -20.61 26.82 -6.15
N ILE A 197 -20.16 26.71 -4.90
CA ILE A 197 -19.31 27.68 -4.23
C ILE A 197 -18.02 27.00 -3.76
N ALA A 198 -16.89 27.67 -3.96
CA ALA A 198 -15.62 27.32 -3.32
C ALA A 198 -15.05 28.54 -2.57
N LEU A 199 -14.75 28.37 -1.29
CA LEU A 199 -14.09 29.37 -0.45
C LEU A 199 -12.71 28.86 -0.07
N VAL A 200 -11.71 29.74 0.01
CA VAL A 200 -10.34 29.39 0.40
C VAL A 200 -9.83 30.33 1.48
N LYS A 201 -9.13 29.79 2.49
CA LYS A 201 -8.48 30.54 3.56
C LYS A 201 -7.08 30.01 3.82
N ASN A 202 -6.07 30.86 3.71
CA ASN A 202 -4.68 30.54 3.99
C ASN A 202 -4.31 30.85 5.43
N TYR A 203 -3.62 29.92 6.08
CA TYR A 203 -3.03 30.06 7.41
C TYR A 203 -1.51 29.86 7.33
N LYS A 204 -0.76 30.46 8.24
CA LYS A 204 0.70 30.29 8.36
C LYS A 204 1.06 29.61 9.66
N ILE A 205 2.01 28.66 9.61
CA ILE A 205 2.58 28.01 10.78
C ILE A 205 4.10 28.03 10.62
N GLY A 206 4.76 28.91 11.37
CA GLY A 206 6.15 29.28 11.12
C GLY A 206 6.32 29.88 9.71
N SER A 207 7.16 29.26 8.88
CA SER A 207 7.41 29.69 7.49
C SER A 207 6.53 29.01 6.43
N LYS A 208 5.67 28.04 6.82
CA LYS A 208 4.80 27.31 5.87
C LYS A 208 3.40 27.94 5.81
N THR A 209 2.84 27.98 4.61
CA THR A 209 1.41 28.25 4.38
C THR A 209 0.65 26.92 4.30
N PHE A 210 -0.55 26.87 4.88
CA PHE A 210 -1.51 25.78 4.79
C PHE A 210 -2.83 26.34 4.24
N THR A 211 -3.45 25.62 3.31
CA THR A 211 -4.67 26.03 2.62
C THR A 211 -5.88 25.30 3.20
N ASP A 212 -6.79 26.04 3.81
CA ASP A 212 -8.12 25.54 4.15
C ASP A 212 -9.16 25.98 3.11
N ALA A 213 -10.24 25.22 2.96
CA ALA A 213 -11.25 25.43 1.92
C ALA A 213 -12.60 24.83 2.28
N ALA A 214 -13.67 25.52 1.90
CA ALA A 214 -15.05 25.04 1.99
C ALA A 214 -15.64 24.88 0.59
N ASN A 215 -16.37 23.81 0.34
CA ASN A 215 -17.07 23.56 -0.92
C ASN A 215 -18.52 23.19 -0.64
N GLN A 216 -19.44 23.69 -1.46
CA GLN A 216 -20.85 23.25 -1.42
C GLN A 216 -21.51 23.47 -2.77
N VAL A 217 -22.57 22.71 -3.04
CA VAL A 217 -23.48 22.91 -4.17
C VAL A 217 -24.92 23.08 -3.71
N ILE A 218 -25.74 23.73 -4.55
CA ILE A 218 -27.20 23.70 -4.44
C ILE A 218 -27.81 23.41 -5.82
N HIS A 219 -28.84 22.57 -5.84
CA HIS A 219 -29.58 22.23 -7.05
C HIS A 219 -30.81 23.14 -7.23
N PHE A 220 -31.15 23.47 -8.47
CA PHE A 220 -32.34 24.25 -8.82
C PHE A 220 -32.97 23.78 -10.14
N LEU A 221 -34.24 24.12 -10.36
CA LEU A 221 -34.99 23.76 -11.56
C LEU A 221 -34.90 24.84 -12.63
N LEU A 222 -34.71 24.42 -13.87
CA LEU A 222 -34.72 25.28 -15.05
C LEU A 222 -35.81 24.85 -16.04
N GLY A 223 -36.44 25.83 -16.69
CA GLY A 223 -37.49 25.59 -17.68
C GLY A 223 -38.76 25.00 -17.06
N ASN A 224 -39.22 23.88 -17.61
CA ASN A 224 -40.47 23.21 -17.22
C ASN A 224 -40.26 21.98 -16.32
N ALA A 225 -39.06 21.76 -15.74
CA ALA A 225 -38.79 20.64 -14.85
C ALA A 225 -39.62 20.73 -13.55
N THR A 226 -40.03 19.59 -12.98
CA THR A 226 -40.93 19.54 -11.81
C THR A 226 -40.33 18.88 -10.57
N GLN A 227 -39.12 18.31 -10.67
CA GLN A 227 -38.45 17.62 -9.57
C GLN A 227 -36.94 17.78 -9.67
N ILE A 228 -36.26 17.89 -8.51
CA ILE A 228 -34.81 17.92 -8.43
C ILE A 228 -34.28 16.50 -8.61
N GLU A 229 -33.33 16.33 -9.53
CA GLU A 229 -32.68 15.06 -9.85
C GLU A 229 -31.17 15.21 -9.64
N GLU A 230 -30.63 14.61 -8.58
CA GLU A 230 -29.18 14.60 -8.32
C GLU A 230 -28.41 13.73 -9.33
N ARG A 231 -27.12 14.00 -9.48
CA ARG A 231 -26.18 13.09 -10.15
C ARG A 231 -25.16 12.56 -9.14
N GLU A 232 -25.18 11.26 -8.90
CA GLU A 232 -24.29 10.60 -7.93
C GLU A 232 -23.85 9.22 -8.44
N VAL A 233 -22.95 9.23 -9.42
CA VAL A 233 -22.37 8.02 -10.04
C VAL A 233 -21.14 7.51 -9.26
N VAL A 234 -20.52 8.38 -8.46
CA VAL A 234 -19.50 8.10 -7.43
C VAL A 234 -19.75 9.05 -6.25
N LYS A 235 -19.18 8.76 -5.07
CA LYS A 235 -19.22 9.65 -3.90
C LYS A 235 -17.82 10.09 -3.45
N ASP A 236 -17.77 11.09 -2.58
CA ASP A 236 -16.52 11.52 -1.93
C ASP A 236 -15.95 10.43 -1.00
N GLU A 237 -16.79 9.62 -0.35
CA GLU A 237 -16.36 8.51 0.50
C GLU A 237 -15.63 7.41 -0.29
N ASN A 238 -16.03 7.15 -1.55
CA ASN A 238 -15.34 6.21 -2.43
C ASN A 238 -13.89 6.65 -2.69
N CYS A 239 -13.68 7.93 -3.01
CA CYS A 239 -12.35 8.50 -3.18
C CYS A 239 -11.55 8.53 -1.86
N SER A 240 -12.23 8.76 -0.74
CA SER A 240 -11.63 8.87 0.60
C SER A 240 -11.13 7.54 1.17
N LEU A 241 -11.49 6.40 0.56
CA LEU A 241 -10.83 5.10 0.82
C LEU A 241 -9.30 5.24 0.76
N CYS A 242 -8.80 5.78 -0.35
CA CYS A 242 -7.38 5.89 -0.67
C CYS A 242 -6.82 7.30 -0.40
N HIS A 243 -7.60 8.34 -0.69
CA HIS A 243 -7.13 9.73 -0.63
C HIS A 243 -7.31 10.40 0.73
N GLU A 244 -8.11 9.81 1.63
CA GLU A 244 -8.63 10.36 2.90
C GLU A 244 -9.54 11.59 2.75
N GLU A 245 -9.07 12.58 2.00
CA GLU A 245 -9.78 13.81 1.66
C GLU A 245 -9.25 14.28 0.30
N LEU A 246 -10.11 14.47 -0.70
CA LEU A 246 -9.66 15.01 -1.99
C LEU A 246 -9.13 16.44 -1.80
N ARG A 247 -7.96 16.75 -2.37
CA ARG A 247 -7.34 18.09 -2.30
C ARG A 247 -6.63 18.44 -3.60
N VAL A 248 -7.38 19.01 -4.54
CA VAL A 248 -6.90 19.38 -5.88
C VAL A 248 -6.91 20.90 -6.09
N HIS A 249 -6.25 21.37 -7.16
CA HIS A 249 -6.08 22.80 -7.50
C HIS A 249 -5.62 23.67 -6.30
N GLY A 250 -4.56 23.22 -5.61
CA GLY A 250 -4.03 23.91 -4.42
C GLY A 250 -4.82 23.66 -3.13
N SER A 251 -5.58 22.57 -3.03
CA SER A 251 -6.55 22.24 -1.97
C SER A 251 -7.82 23.10 -1.95
N ALA A 252 -8.09 23.86 -3.02
CA ALA A 252 -9.28 24.70 -3.14
C ALA A 252 -10.55 23.91 -3.44
N TYR A 253 -10.43 22.73 -4.08
CA TYR A 253 -11.55 21.83 -4.38
C TYR A 253 -11.33 20.46 -3.72
N ARG A 254 -12.39 19.94 -3.09
CA ARG A 254 -12.40 18.75 -2.23
C ARG A 254 -13.61 17.82 -2.41
N THR A 255 -14.61 18.18 -3.22
CA THR A 255 -15.82 17.35 -3.43
C THR A 255 -16.13 17.12 -4.90
N VAL A 256 -16.46 15.87 -5.26
CA VAL A 256 -16.81 15.45 -6.63
C VAL A 256 -18.03 16.22 -7.14
N LYS A 257 -19.02 16.50 -6.27
CA LYS A 257 -20.21 17.29 -6.63
C LYS A 257 -19.85 18.71 -7.11
N LEU A 258 -18.68 19.25 -6.73
CA LEU A 258 -18.14 20.50 -7.29
C LEU A 258 -17.24 20.27 -8.51
N CYS A 259 -16.39 19.24 -8.52
CA CYS A 259 -15.49 18.93 -9.65
C CYS A 259 -16.24 18.82 -10.98
N VAL A 260 -17.40 18.14 -10.99
CA VAL A 260 -18.24 17.95 -12.19
C VAL A 260 -18.85 19.24 -12.76
N LEU A 261 -18.74 20.38 -12.06
CA LEU A 261 -19.19 21.67 -12.59
C LEU A 261 -18.15 22.33 -13.53
N CYS A 262 -16.86 22.00 -13.39
CA CYS A 262 -15.80 22.43 -14.32
C CYS A 262 -15.44 21.34 -15.32
N HIS A 263 -15.37 20.08 -14.87
CA HIS A 263 -15.01 18.92 -15.67
C HIS A 263 -16.21 18.39 -16.49
N THR A 264 -16.80 19.29 -17.30
CA THR A 264 -18.03 19.08 -18.09
C THR A 264 -17.74 18.34 -19.40
N ALA A 265 -18.80 17.92 -20.11
CA ALA A 265 -18.63 17.43 -21.47
C ALA A 265 -18.02 18.53 -22.37
N GLY A 266 -17.23 18.13 -23.38
CA GLY A 266 -16.50 19.03 -24.26
C GLY A 266 -15.38 19.88 -23.61
N ALA A 267 -15.13 19.78 -22.30
CA ALA A 267 -14.06 20.54 -21.66
C ALA A 267 -12.67 19.95 -21.98
N GLU A 268 -11.71 20.83 -22.30
CA GLU A 268 -10.31 20.51 -22.61
C GLU A 268 -9.35 21.08 -21.54
N ASP A 269 -8.10 20.62 -21.56
CA ASP A 269 -7.09 20.99 -20.57
C ASP A 269 -6.52 22.41 -20.76
N GLY A 270 -5.52 22.79 -19.97
CA GLY A 270 -4.92 24.12 -20.09
C GLY A 270 -4.24 24.32 -21.44
N MET A 271 -4.41 25.49 -22.06
CA MET A 271 -3.69 25.87 -23.30
C MET A 271 -4.01 25.01 -24.56
N SER A 272 -5.08 24.21 -24.57
CA SER A 272 -5.50 23.43 -25.75
C SER A 272 -5.81 24.35 -26.95
N THR A 273 -5.54 23.87 -28.18
CA THR A 273 -5.70 24.64 -29.42
C THR A 273 -6.09 23.76 -30.62
N ASP A 274 -6.77 24.34 -31.62
CA ASP A 274 -7.06 23.65 -32.89
C ASP A 274 -5.80 23.21 -33.67
N SER A 275 -4.63 23.81 -33.36
CA SER A 275 -3.35 23.44 -33.98
C SER A 275 -2.16 23.80 -33.08
N GLY A 276 -1.14 22.93 -33.06
CA GLY A 276 0.04 23.09 -32.20
C GLY A 276 -0.19 22.75 -30.72
N ASP A 277 -1.26 22.00 -30.43
CA ASP A 277 -1.67 21.59 -29.09
C ASP A 277 -0.59 20.74 -28.37
N PRO A 278 -0.27 21.02 -27.08
CA PRO A 278 0.74 20.27 -26.34
C PRO A 278 0.30 18.87 -25.85
N THR A 279 -1.01 18.62 -25.69
CA THR A 279 -1.53 17.47 -24.90
C THR A 279 -2.78 16.83 -25.51
N ASN A 280 -3.66 17.61 -26.13
CA ASN A 280 -4.79 17.17 -26.94
C ASN A 280 -5.77 16.20 -26.23
N ILE A 281 -6.28 16.60 -25.06
CA ILE A 281 -7.17 15.77 -24.24
C ILE A 281 -8.40 16.52 -23.73
N THR A 282 -9.49 15.78 -23.55
CA THR A 282 -10.62 16.23 -22.73
C THR A 282 -10.35 16.01 -21.24
N ILE A 283 -10.76 16.99 -20.43
CA ILE A 283 -10.80 16.89 -18.96
C ILE A 283 -12.19 16.51 -18.44
N PHE A 284 -13.10 16.03 -19.31
CA PHE A 284 -14.43 15.56 -18.89
C PHE A 284 -14.31 14.48 -17.80
N PHE A 285 -15.00 14.69 -16.68
CA PHE A 285 -14.73 13.98 -15.42
C PHE A 285 -14.59 12.45 -15.54
N PRO A 286 -15.52 11.69 -16.16
CA PRO A 286 -15.38 10.23 -16.25
C PRO A 286 -14.26 9.76 -17.19
N VAL A 287 -13.81 10.59 -18.16
CA VAL A 287 -12.67 10.25 -19.02
C VAL A 287 -11.36 10.49 -18.28
N MET A 288 -11.23 11.68 -17.69
CA MET A 288 -10.05 12.11 -16.95
C MET A 288 -9.76 11.19 -15.75
N ILE A 289 -10.77 10.90 -14.93
CA ILE A 289 -10.58 10.10 -13.71
C ILE A 289 -10.16 8.67 -14.04
N HIS A 290 -10.75 8.02 -15.05
CA HIS A 290 -10.30 6.69 -15.46
C HIS A 290 -8.89 6.71 -16.07
N LYS A 291 -8.56 7.69 -16.94
CA LYS A 291 -7.20 7.80 -17.50
C LYS A 291 -6.13 8.05 -16.43
N ILE A 292 -6.41 8.90 -15.43
CA ILE A 292 -5.50 9.12 -14.28
C ILE A 292 -5.22 7.82 -13.54
N HIS A 293 -6.24 7.00 -13.26
CA HIS A 293 -6.06 5.78 -12.45
C HIS A 293 -5.55 4.59 -13.24
N ASN A 294 -5.82 4.51 -14.55
CA ASN A 294 -5.26 3.46 -15.40
C ASN A 294 -3.81 3.75 -15.83
N GLY A 295 -3.43 5.03 -16.00
CA GLY A 295 -2.04 5.52 -16.05
C GLY A 295 -1.05 4.63 -16.80
N SER A 296 -0.16 3.95 -16.06
CA SER A 296 0.90 3.07 -16.61
C SER A 296 0.38 1.86 -17.39
N HIS A 297 -0.90 1.52 -17.23
CA HIS A 297 -1.59 0.41 -17.87
C HIS A 297 -2.46 0.87 -19.06
N LEU A 298 -2.37 2.14 -19.47
CA LEU A 298 -3.02 2.61 -20.69
C LEU A 298 -2.34 1.99 -21.93
N PRO A 299 -3.10 1.44 -22.89
CA PRO A 299 -2.57 0.95 -24.16
C PRO A 299 -1.69 1.99 -24.89
N SER A 300 -2.13 3.25 -24.95
CA SER A 300 -1.39 4.36 -25.56
C SER A 300 -0.02 4.61 -24.91
N VAL A 301 0.04 4.60 -23.56
CA VAL A 301 1.27 4.75 -22.76
C VAL A 301 2.24 3.57 -22.99
N ASN A 302 1.72 2.38 -23.31
CA ASN A 302 2.52 1.20 -23.64
C ASN A 302 2.87 1.10 -25.14
N GLY A 303 2.41 2.05 -25.98
CA GLY A 303 2.60 2.01 -27.43
C GLY A 303 1.85 0.84 -28.08
N ILE A 304 0.56 0.70 -27.76
CA ILE A 304 -0.39 -0.21 -28.40
C ILE A 304 -1.47 0.62 -29.10
N GLY A 305 -1.88 0.23 -30.30
CA GLY A 305 -2.99 0.83 -31.07
C GLY A 305 -3.83 -0.22 -31.81
N THR A 306 -4.74 0.21 -32.68
CA THR A 306 -5.56 -0.67 -33.55
C THR A 306 -5.24 -0.46 -35.04
N LYS A 307 -4.82 -1.53 -35.73
CA LYS A 307 -4.58 -1.57 -37.19
C LYS A 307 -5.88 -1.46 -38.00
N GLN A 308 -5.75 -1.17 -39.30
CA GLN A 308 -6.86 -1.07 -40.26
C GLN A 308 -7.81 -2.29 -40.30
N ASP A 309 -7.30 -3.49 -40.01
CA ASP A 309 -8.06 -4.75 -39.97
C ASP A 309 -8.71 -5.03 -38.59
N GLY A 310 -8.42 -4.21 -37.58
CA GLY A 310 -8.88 -4.35 -36.21
C GLY A 310 -7.95 -5.14 -35.29
N THR A 311 -6.81 -5.62 -35.78
CA THR A 311 -5.79 -6.30 -34.94
C THR A 311 -4.94 -5.31 -34.15
N ARG A 312 -4.43 -5.69 -32.97
CA ARG A 312 -3.54 -4.86 -32.14
C ARG A 312 -2.28 -4.45 -32.90
N ASP A 313 -1.83 -3.22 -32.73
CA ASP A 313 -0.60 -2.68 -33.29
C ASP A 313 0.41 -2.33 -32.19
N TYR A 314 1.45 -3.14 -32.05
CA TYR A 314 2.52 -2.93 -31.08
C TYR A 314 3.66 -2.02 -31.61
N GLY A 315 3.57 -1.55 -32.87
CA GLY A 315 4.53 -0.65 -33.49
C GLY A 315 4.28 0.84 -33.22
N VAL A 316 3.22 1.18 -32.49
CA VAL A 316 2.83 2.57 -32.19
C VAL A 316 3.81 3.21 -31.19
N THR A 317 4.18 4.46 -31.46
CA THR A 317 4.97 5.28 -30.52
C THR A 317 4.19 5.49 -29.21
N PRO A 318 4.75 5.17 -28.03
CA PRO A 318 4.14 5.48 -26.75
C PRO A 318 3.71 6.94 -26.62
N VAL A 319 2.46 7.18 -26.20
CA VAL A 319 1.90 8.51 -25.94
C VAL A 319 1.69 8.64 -24.43
N PRO A 320 2.38 9.55 -23.73
CA PRO A 320 2.20 9.72 -22.30
C PRO A 320 0.84 10.39 -22.01
N TYR A 321 0.12 9.94 -20.99
CA TYR A 321 -1.08 10.66 -20.54
C TYR A 321 -0.70 11.85 -19.66
N GLN A 322 -0.90 13.04 -20.20
CA GLN A 322 -0.47 14.31 -19.60
C GLN A 322 -1.62 15.32 -19.64
N ILE A 323 -1.73 16.14 -18.59
CA ILE A 323 -2.73 17.20 -18.47
C ILE A 323 -1.99 18.52 -18.21
N MET A 324 -2.23 19.52 -19.04
CA MET A 324 -1.76 20.88 -18.80
C MET A 324 -2.73 21.61 -17.86
N ASP A 325 -2.24 22.38 -16.89
CA ASP A 325 -3.09 23.24 -16.06
C ASP A 325 -3.22 24.68 -16.61
N GLY A 326 -4.17 25.44 -16.06
CA GLY A 326 -4.43 26.84 -16.47
C GLY A 326 -3.28 27.83 -16.21
N ASN A 327 -2.17 27.41 -15.59
CA ASN A 327 -0.94 28.20 -15.45
C ASN A 327 0.13 27.78 -16.48
N GLY A 328 -0.14 26.79 -17.33
CA GLY A 328 0.83 26.19 -18.24
C GLY A 328 1.79 25.20 -17.58
N THR A 329 1.40 24.57 -16.45
CA THR A 329 2.17 23.48 -15.85
C THR A 329 1.69 22.14 -16.39
N LEU A 330 2.61 21.33 -16.91
CA LEU A 330 2.33 20.00 -17.46
C LEU A 330 2.42 18.94 -16.36
N HIS A 331 1.33 18.22 -16.11
CA HIS A 331 1.23 17.14 -15.13
C HIS A 331 1.19 15.79 -15.84
N ASN A 332 2.17 14.91 -15.58
CA ASN A 332 2.24 13.57 -16.17
C ASN A 332 1.61 12.53 -15.25
N PHE A 333 0.71 11.70 -15.78
CA PHE A 333 0.03 10.62 -15.05
C PHE A 333 0.38 9.22 -15.59
N SER A 334 1.28 9.14 -16.58
CA SER A 334 1.73 7.86 -17.19
C SER A 334 2.40 6.90 -16.20
N ASP A 335 2.87 7.39 -15.05
CA ASP A 335 3.53 6.59 -14.01
C ASP A 335 2.56 6.20 -12.86
N VAL A 336 1.26 6.49 -13.01
CA VAL A 336 0.24 6.12 -12.00
C VAL A 336 -0.21 4.67 -12.22
N SER A 337 -0.05 3.86 -11.17
CA SER A 337 -0.63 2.52 -11.08
C SER A 337 -1.64 2.47 -9.93
N PHE A 338 -2.76 1.77 -10.14
CA PHE A 338 -3.85 1.70 -9.16
C PHE A 338 -3.53 0.65 -8.10
N PRO A 339 -3.52 0.98 -6.79
CA PRO A 339 -2.89 0.15 -5.76
C PRO A 339 -3.75 -1.05 -5.30
N VAL A 340 -4.58 -1.63 -6.18
CA VAL A 340 -5.58 -2.64 -5.83
C VAL A 340 -5.15 -4.04 -6.30
N PHE A 341 -5.07 -4.98 -5.36
CA PHE A 341 -4.89 -6.39 -5.66
C PHE A 341 -6.24 -7.04 -6.00
N PRO A 342 -6.28 -8.08 -6.85
CA PRO A 342 -5.14 -8.79 -7.43
C PRO A 342 -4.46 -8.05 -8.60
N ASN A 343 -5.14 -7.14 -9.29
CA ASN A 343 -4.71 -6.54 -10.56
C ASN A 343 -3.29 -5.95 -10.54
N LEU A 344 -2.90 -5.29 -9.45
CA LEU A 344 -1.57 -4.69 -9.26
C LEU A 344 -0.39 -5.68 -9.45
N GLU A 345 -0.60 -6.98 -9.22
CA GLU A 345 0.43 -8.04 -9.30
C GLU A 345 0.03 -9.14 -10.31
N PHE A 346 -1.27 -9.36 -10.56
CA PHE A 346 -1.78 -10.40 -11.46
C PHE A 346 -2.74 -9.81 -12.49
N GLY A 347 -2.40 -9.99 -13.76
CA GLY A 347 -3.21 -9.51 -14.86
C GLY A 347 -4.48 -10.32 -15.13
N MET A 348 -5.47 -9.63 -15.72
CA MET A 348 -6.67 -10.23 -16.30
C MET A 348 -6.34 -11.34 -17.34
N PRO A 349 -7.27 -12.25 -17.66
CA PRO A 349 -6.99 -13.33 -18.61
C PRO A 349 -6.52 -12.81 -19.97
N LYS A 350 -5.52 -13.49 -20.54
CA LYS A 350 -4.92 -13.19 -21.84
C LYS A 350 -5.94 -13.29 -22.98
N ASP A 351 -5.92 -12.31 -23.88
CA ASP A 351 -6.59 -12.37 -25.18
C ASP A 351 -6.01 -13.49 -26.06
N ASN A 352 -6.85 -14.09 -26.90
CA ASN A 352 -6.47 -15.15 -27.84
C ASN A 352 -5.19 -14.81 -28.61
N GLY A 353 -4.27 -15.75 -28.76
CA GLY A 353 -3.07 -15.57 -29.57
C GLY A 353 -1.97 -14.71 -28.93
N TYR A 354 -2.12 -14.32 -27.66
CA TYR A 354 -1.00 -13.84 -26.83
C TYR A 354 0.22 -14.78 -26.93
N SER A 355 -0.02 -16.09 -26.99
CA SER A 355 0.99 -17.13 -27.15
C SER A 355 1.79 -17.07 -28.47
N PHE A 356 1.35 -16.30 -29.47
CA PHE A 356 2.05 -16.07 -30.74
C PHE A 356 2.80 -14.73 -30.80
N LEU A 357 2.65 -13.86 -29.80
CA LEU A 357 3.32 -12.56 -29.72
C LEU A 357 4.82 -12.69 -29.42
N SER A 358 5.62 -11.68 -29.77
CA SER A 358 7.02 -11.64 -29.34
C SER A 358 7.11 -11.35 -27.83
N SER A 359 8.20 -11.73 -27.17
CA SER A 359 8.37 -11.47 -25.72
C SER A 359 8.33 -9.97 -25.34
N ALA A 360 8.58 -9.06 -26.30
CA ALA A 360 8.44 -7.62 -26.08
C ALA A 360 6.97 -7.16 -26.14
N ASP A 361 6.20 -7.68 -27.09
CA ASP A 361 4.77 -7.40 -27.23
C ASP A 361 3.97 -8.05 -26.09
N GLN A 362 4.40 -9.25 -25.66
CA GLN A 362 3.90 -9.90 -24.46
C GLN A 362 4.09 -9.02 -23.22
N ALA A 363 5.27 -8.39 -23.04
CA ALA A 363 5.49 -7.47 -21.91
C ALA A 363 4.56 -6.24 -21.95
N LYS A 364 4.20 -5.72 -23.14
CA LYS A 364 3.19 -4.66 -23.30
C LYS A 364 1.79 -5.14 -22.90
N GLU A 365 1.38 -6.33 -23.36
CA GLU A 365 0.10 -6.94 -22.99
C GLU A 365 0.02 -7.25 -21.48
N ASP A 366 1.12 -7.67 -20.86
CA ASP A 366 1.24 -7.92 -19.41
C ASP A 366 1.09 -6.61 -18.60
N SER A 367 1.62 -5.50 -19.12
CA SER A 367 1.45 -4.17 -18.55
C SER A 367 0.00 -3.66 -18.63
N VAL A 368 -0.68 -3.80 -19.78
CA VAL A 368 -2.06 -3.30 -19.93
C VAL A 368 -3.07 -4.11 -19.11
N ARG A 369 -2.94 -5.45 -19.05
CA ARG A 369 -3.90 -6.31 -18.34
C ARG A 369 -3.88 -6.18 -16.80
N THR A 370 -2.87 -5.50 -16.24
CA THR A 370 -2.77 -5.21 -14.80
C THR A 370 -3.44 -3.88 -14.42
N GLY A 371 -4.08 -3.22 -15.39
CA GLY A 371 -4.87 -2.01 -15.21
C GLY A 371 -6.16 -2.16 -14.40
N VAL A 372 -6.91 -1.06 -14.33
CA VAL A 372 -8.06 -0.90 -13.42
C VAL A 372 -9.26 -1.71 -13.88
N THR A 373 -9.62 -2.73 -13.10
CA THR A 373 -10.91 -3.43 -13.25
C THR A 373 -11.73 -3.54 -11.95
N ALA A 374 -11.19 -3.06 -10.83
CA ALA A 374 -11.86 -2.97 -9.53
C ALA A 374 -12.82 -1.76 -9.47
N CYS A 375 -13.88 -1.81 -10.29
CA CYS A 375 -14.87 -0.75 -10.45
C CYS A 375 -15.60 -0.39 -9.15
N GLU A 376 -15.77 -1.35 -8.24
CA GLU A 376 -16.51 -1.21 -6.98
C GLU A 376 -15.88 -0.19 -6.02
N LYS A 377 -14.55 0.01 -6.10
CA LYS A 377 -13.85 1.05 -5.35
C LYS A 377 -14.45 2.43 -5.58
N CYS A 378 -14.81 2.75 -6.82
CA CYS A 378 -15.35 4.05 -7.24
C CYS A 378 -16.87 4.07 -7.31
N HIS A 379 -17.48 3.01 -7.86
CA HIS A 379 -18.91 2.95 -8.17
C HIS A 379 -19.76 2.22 -7.13
N GLY A 380 -19.16 1.75 -6.04
CA GLY A 380 -19.83 0.94 -5.04
C GLY A 380 -20.10 -0.48 -5.51
N ASP A 381 -20.56 -1.31 -4.58
CA ASP A 381 -20.92 -2.70 -4.84
C ASP A 381 -22.33 -2.79 -5.47
N PRO A 382 -22.52 -3.48 -6.61
CA PRO A 382 -23.83 -3.73 -7.21
C PRO A 382 -24.80 -4.52 -6.33
N ASP A 383 -24.32 -5.41 -5.46
CA ASP A 383 -25.17 -6.20 -4.55
C ASP A 383 -25.35 -5.55 -3.16
N GLY A 384 -24.51 -4.56 -2.84
CA GLY A 384 -24.55 -3.77 -1.61
C GLY A 384 -23.93 -4.46 -0.39
N SER A 385 -23.19 -5.55 -0.55
CA SER A 385 -22.49 -6.27 0.53
C SER A 385 -21.15 -5.65 0.93
N GLY A 386 -20.49 -4.93 0.02
CA GLY A 386 -19.26 -4.19 0.29
C GLY A 386 -19.37 -3.12 1.40
N PRO A 387 -18.25 -2.71 2.01
CA PRO A 387 -18.22 -1.89 3.23
C PRO A 387 -18.62 -0.41 3.03
N LEU A 388 -18.96 0.03 1.82
CA LEU A 388 -19.43 1.37 1.50
C LEU A 388 -20.84 1.34 0.91
N THR A 389 -21.71 2.25 1.38
CA THR A 389 -23.02 2.47 0.76
C THR A 389 -22.85 2.96 -0.69
N ALA A 390 -23.29 2.16 -1.66
CA ALA A 390 -23.16 2.49 -3.07
C ALA A 390 -23.69 3.90 -3.43
N PRO A 391 -23.07 4.60 -4.40
CA PRO A 391 -23.63 5.80 -5.03
C PRO A 391 -25.03 5.56 -5.58
N LEU A 392 -25.95 6.51 -5.42
CA LEU A 392 -27.35 6.38 -5.87
C LEU A 392 -27.51 6.01 -7.35
N GLN A 393 -26.50 6.29 -8.17
CA GLN A 393 -26.43 5.98 -9.61
C GLN A 393 -25.15 5.22 -9.98
N GLY A 394 -24.50 4.54 -9.01
CA GLY A 394 -23.26 3.78 -9.23
C GLY A 394 -23.39 2.76 -10.36
N GLY A 395 -24.53 2.06 -10.41
CA GLY A 395 -24.89 1.10 -11.47
C GLY A 395 -24.94 1.65 -12.90
N ASN A 396 -24.79 2.96 -13.12
CA ASN A 396 -24.58 3.51 -14.47
C ASN A 396 -23.28 3.01 -15.10
N SER A 397 -22.23 2.72 -14.33
CA SER A 397 -20.96 2.18 -14.85
C SER A 397 -21.16 0.86 -15.61
N TYR A 398 -22.06 0.00 -15.14
CA TYR A 398 -22.38 -1.30 -15.75
C TYR A 398 -23.53 -1.24 -16.77
N SER A 399 -24.36 -0.20 -16.73
CA SER A 399 -25.62 -0.11 -17.52
C SER A 399 -25.68 1.03 -18.55
N LYS A 400 -24.63 1.87 -18.64
CA LYS A 400 -24.52 3.00 -19.59
C LYS A 400 -23.16 2.99 -20.34
N PRO A 401 -22.80 1.91 -21.06
CA PRO A 401 -21.62 1.93 -21.92
C PRO A 401 -21.72 3.04 -22.97
N SER A 402 -20.60 3.69 -23.25
CA SER A 402 -20.45 4.76 -24.26
C SER A 402 -19.01 4.75 -24.79
N ARG A 403 -18.80 5.10 -26.06
CA ARG A 403 -17.46 5.14 -26.68
C ARG A 403 -16.49 5.98 -25.85
N LEU A 404 -16.94 7.17 -25.44
CA LEU A 404 -16.21 8.16 -24.66
C LEU A 404 -15.69 7.62 -23.32
N VAL A 405 -16.51 6.87 -22.58
CA VAL A 405 -16.09 6.31 -21.29
C VAL A 405 -15.26 5.04 -21.47
N CYS A 406 -15.59 4.16 -22.42
CA CYS A 406 -14.82 2.92 -22.64
C CYS A 406 -13.39 3.21 -23.14
N GLN A 407 -13.20 4.22 -24.01
CA GLN A 407 -11.87 4.68 -24.48
C GLN A 407 -11.03 5.40 -23.42
N SER A 408 -11.56 5.61 -22.21
CA SER A 408 -10.74 6.14 -21.14
C SER A 408 -9.67 5.11 -20.72
N CYS A 409 -10.03 3.83 -20.59
CA CYS A 409 -9.08 2.73 -20.35
C CYS A 409 -8.65 2.01 -21.63
N HIS A 410 -9.58 1.73 -22.56
CA HIS A 410 -9.30 1.03 -23.84
C HIS A 410 -8.92 2.03 -24.93
N ASP A 411 -7.81 2.73 -24.76
CA ASP A 411 -7.46 3.88 -25.61
C ASP A 411 -6.63 3.57 -26.86
N ASP A 412 -6.38 2.28 -27.12
CA ASP A 412 -5.98 1.76 -28.43
C ASP A 412 -7.16 1.56 -29.39
N TRP A 413 -8.39 1.52 -28.88
CA TRP A 413 -9.59 1.23 -29.69
C TRP A 413 -10.05 2.44 -30.51
N ASP A 414 -10.10 2.24 -31.83
CA ASP A 414 -10.64 3.17 -32.81
C ASP A 414 -12.07 2.75 -33.26
N PRO A 415 -13.12 3.54 -32.96
CA PRO A 415 -14.50 3.20 -33.35
C PRO A 415 -14.78 3.16 -34.85
N GLN A 416 -13.91 3.74 -35.69
CA GLN A 416 -14.05 3.67 -37.15
C GLN A 416 -13.56 2.33 -37.72
N LYS A 417 -12.84 1.54 -36.92
CA LYS A 417 -12.27 0.24 -37.29
C LYS A 417 -13.03 -0.90 -36.58
N PRO A 418 -12.93 -2.15 -37.08
CA PRO A 418 -13.17 -3.31 -36.25
C PRO A 418 -12.19 -3.31 -35.06
N TYR A 419 -12.49 -4.06 -34.01
CA TYR A 419 -11.59 -4.23 -32.86
C TYR A 419 -11.56 -5.69 -32.45
N MET A 420 -10.39 -6.34 -32.53
CA MET A 420 -10.24 -7.80 -32.38
C MET A 420 -9.30 -8.18 -31.23
N GLN A 421 -9.63 -9.28 -30.54
CA GLN A 421 -8.75 -9.92 -29.53
C GLN A 421 -7.60 -10.65 -30.23
N ASN A 422 -6.62 -9.87 -30.71
CA ASN A 422 -5.51 -10.20 -31.62
C ASN A 422 -5.90 -10.88 -32.94
N VAL A 423 -6.49 -12.07 -32.87
CA VAL A 423 -6.69 -12.99 -34.00
C VAL A 423 -8.09 -13.57 -34.13
N PHE A 424 -8.94 -13.52 -33.10
CA PHE A 424 -10.30 -14.08 -33.19
C PHE A 424 -11.29 -13.42 -32.23
N GLY A 425 -12.52 -13.20 -32.70
CA GLY A 425 -13.53 -12.45 -31.97
C GLY A 425 -13.27 -10.94 -32.04
N GLY A 426 -14.33 -10.15 -32.20
CA GLY A 426 -14.19 -8.71 -32.29
C GLY A 426 -15.50 -7.94 -32.43
N MET A 427 -15.43 -6.66 -32.08
CA MET A 427 -16.50 -5.69 -32.21
C MET A 427 -16.43 -5.02 -33.59
N PRO A 428 -17.54 -4.85 -34.32
CA PRO A 428 -17.57 -4.07 -35.56
C PRO A 428 -17.40 -2.55 -35.25
N PRO A 429 -17.09 -1.71 -36.25
CA PRO A 429 -17.05 -0.25 -36.09
C PRO A 429 -18.29 0.31 -35.37
N GLN A 430 -18.10 1.14 -34.35
CA GLN A 430 -19.17 1.76 -33.55
C GLN A 430 -19.29 3.24 -33.91
N GLN A 431 -20.25 3.58 -34.78
CA GLN A 431 -20.48 4.97 -35.19
C GLN A 431 -21.10 5.82 -34.08
N ASP A 432 -21.86 5.19 -33.18
CA ASP A 432 -22.52 5.80 -32.03
C ASP A 432 -22.62 4.76 -30.88
N ASP A 433 -23.18 5.18 -29.74
CA ASP A 433 -23.27 4.36 -28.52
C ASP A 433 -24.51 3.45 -28.49
N SER A 434 -25.40 3.50 -29.49
CA SER A 434 -26.74 2.86 -29.44
C SER A 434 -26.70 1.33 -29.42
N GLN A 435 -25.63 0.73 -29.97
CA GLN A 435 -25.50 -0.72 -30.08
C GLN A 435 -24.76 -1.34 -28.88
N CYS A 436 -24.06 -0.55 -28.06
CA CYS A 436 -23.17 -1.07 -27.02
C CYS A 436 -23.90 -1.99 -26.03
N SER A 437 -25.11 -1.61 -25.60
CA SER A 437 -25.92 -2.37 -24.64
C SER A 437 -26.49 -3.70 -25.20
N ILE A 438 -26.36 -3.96 -26.51
CA ILE A 438 -26.79 -5.22 -27.14
C ILE A 438 -25.72 -6.31 -26.90
N CYS A 439 -24.44 -5.95 -26.97
CA CYS A 439 -23.31 -6.84 -26.71
C CYS A 439 -22.88 -6.82 -25.24
N HIS A 440 -23.00 -5.66 -24.57
CA HIS A 440 -22.70 -5.44 -23.16
C HIS A 440 -23.97 -5.08 -22.38
N PRO A 441 -24.87 -6.06 -22.15
CA PRO A 441 -26.06 -5.84 -21.34
C PRO A 441 -25.68 -5.55 -19.88
N ALA A 442 -26.53 -4.79 -19.19
CA ALA A 442 -26.33 -4.46 -17.78
C ALA A 442 -26.35 -5.68 -16.85
N THR A 443 -27.16 -6.70 -17.17
CA THR A 443 -27.35 -7.90 -16.36
C THR A 443 -27.63 -9.12 -17.24
N GLY A 444 -26.99 -10.25 -16.95
CA GLY A 444 -27.19 -11.51 -17.67
C GLY A 444 -26.45 -11.59 -19.02
N GLY A 445 -26.05 -12.80 -19.41
CA GLY A 445 -25.19 -13.03 -20.57
C GLY A 445 -23.70 -13.01 -20.22
N GLY A 446 -22.85 -13.46 -21.15
CA GLY A 446 -21.42 -13.69 -20.90
C GLY A 446 -20.49 -12.48 -20.99
N PHE A 447 -21.02 -11.30 -21.36
CA PHE A 447 -20.23 -10.09 -21.64
C PHE A 447 -20.78 -8.84 -20.92
N THR A 448 -21.46 -9.01 -19.77
CA THR A 448 -21.78 -7.86 -18.90
C THR A 448 -20.48 -7.20 -18.46
N ILE A 449 -20.50 -5.87 -18.29
CA ILE A 449 -19.30 -5.08 -17.94
C ILE A 449 -18.70 -5.60 -16.63
N GLU A 450 -19.53 -5.87 -15.63
CA GLU A 450 -19.16 -6.47 -14.34
C GLU A 450 -18.40 -7.80 -14.48
N ASN A 451 -18.93 -8.76 -15.27
CA ASN A 451 -18.34 -10.09 -15.38
C ASN A 451 -16.98 -10.09 -16.10
N VAL A 452 -16.77 -9.19 -17.08
CA VAL A 452 -15.50 -9.12 -17.82
C VAL A 452 -14.43 -8.28 -17.10
N HIS A 453 -14.81 -7.48 -16.09
CA HIS A 453 -13.88 -6.73 -15.24
C HIS A 453 -13.58 -7.45 -13.91
N THR A 454 -14.43 -8.39 -13.46
CA THR A 454 -14.14 -9.21 -12.26
C THR A 454 -12.95 -10.14 -12.49
N HIS A 455 -11.82 -9.87 -11.83
CA HIS A 455 -10.61 -10.68 -11.95
C HIS A 455 -10.83 -12.14 -11.49
N PRO A 456 -10.25 -13.18 -12.16
CA PRO A 456 -10.54 -14.59 -11.85
C PRO A 456 -10.27 -15.05 -10.41
N LEU A 457 -9.34 -14.41 -9.70
CA LEU A 457 -9.09 -14.66 -8.27
C LEU A 457 -10.20 -14.15 -7.34
N LEU A 458 -11.05 -13.22 -7.80
CA LEU A 458 -12.22 -12.71 -7.08
C LEU A 458 -13.52 -13.42 -7.50
N ASN A 459 -13.57 -13.98 -8.72
CA ASN A 459 -14.75 -14.70 -9.21
C ASN A 459 -14.91 -16.07 -8.52
N ALA A 460 -15.92 -16.20 -7.66
CA ALA A 460 -16.21 -17.45 -6.92
C ALA A 460 -16.47 -18.68 -7.81
N SER A 461 -16.84 -18.49 -9.09
CA SER A 461 -17.01 -19.60 -10.06
C SER A 461 -15.67 -20.23 -10.48
N TYR A 462 -14.58 -19.47 -10.38
CA TYR A 462 -13.23 -19.89 -10.73
C TYR A 462 -12.37 -20.14 -9.48
N ASN A 463 -12.54 -19.33 -8.44
CA ASN A 463 -11.83 -19.42 -7.18
C ASN A 463 -12.79 -19.56 -5.99
N LYS A 464 -13.10 -20.80 -5.58
CA LYS A 464 -13.89 -21.11 -4.36
C LYS A 464 -13.19 -20.80 -3.02
N GLY A 465 -12.10 -20.02 -3.05
CA GLY A 465 -11.18 -19.80 -1.92
C GLY A 465 -10.59 -21.05 -1.25
N ILE A 466 -9.88 -20.81 -0.14
CA ILE A 466 -9.32 -21.80 0.80
C ILE A 466 -9.37 -21.15 2.18
N ASN A 467 -10.06 -21.79 3.13
CA ASN A 467 -10.21 -21.34 4.51
C ASN A 467 -9.60 -22.37 5.46
N ILE A 468 -8.56 -21.96 6.19
CA ILE A 468 -7.91 -22.81 7.18
C ILE A 468 -8.32 -22.35 8.58
N LYS A 469 -8.75 -23.30 9.41
CA LYS A 469 -9.13 -23.04 10.80
C LYS A 469 -8.41 -24.00 11.74
N ILE A 470 -7.46 -23.48 12.52
CA ILE A 470 -6.95 -24.17 13.72
C ILE A 470 -8.09 -24.29 14.73
N LEU A 471 -8.25 -25.48 15.31
CA LEU A 471 -9.25 -25.82 16.31
C LEU A 471 -8.65 -25.97 17.71
N SER A 472 -7.43 -26.51 17.80
CA SER A 472 -6.63 -26.52 19.03
C SER A 472 -5.14 -26.66 18.75
N LEU A 473 -4.33 -26.16 19.69
CA LEU A 473 -2.88 -26.32 19.78
C LEU A 473 -2.61 -26.72 21.23
N ASN A 474 -1.94 -27.84 21.46
CA ASN A 474 -1.74 -28.43 22.79
C ASN A 474 -0.33 -28.98 22.94
N GLU A 475 0.11 -29.14 24.18
CA GLU A 475 1.27 -29.95 24.57
C GLU A 475 1.22 -31.38 24.01
N SER A 476 2.39 -31.98 23.79
CA SER A 476 2.53 -33.33 23.24
C SER A 476 3.91 -33.94 23.59
N GLY A 477 4.07 -35.25 23.38
CA GLY A 477 5.28 -35.98 23.76
C GLY A 477 5.41 -36.11 25.28
N THR A 478 6.61 -35.92 25.82
CA THR A 478 6.80 -35.68 27.25
C THR A 478 6.48 -34.21 27.53
N ASN A 479 5.52 -33.94 28.41
CA ASN A 479 5.05 -32.60 28.76
C ASN A 479 4.64 -32.50 30.23
N ASN A 480 4.44 -31.28 30.72
CA ASN A 480 4.16 -30.99 32.13
C ASN A 480 2.64 -30.93 32.46
N GLY A 481 1.79 -30.60 31.48
CA GLY A 481 0.33 -30.52 31.56
C GLY A 481 -0.26 -29.21 32.08
N ASP A 482 0.50 -28.10 32.12
CA ASP A 482 0.10 -26.82 32.72
C ASP A 482 -0.60 -25.84 31.77
N GLY A 483 -0.63 -26.13 30.46
CA GLY A 483 -1.27 -25.29 29.44
C GLY A 483 -0.36 -24.23 28.82
N THR A 484 0.93 -24.22 29.16
CA THR A 484 2.00 -23.50 28.43
C THR A 484 2.83 -24.49 27.60
N LEU A 485 3.77 -24.00 26.80
CA LEU A 485 4.76 -24.84 26.11
C LEU A 485 6.17 -24.56 26.63
N ASP A 486 6.83 -25.59 27.13
CA ASP A 486 8.18 -25.54 27.68
C ASP A 486 9.24 -26.12 26.71
N PRO A 487 10.52 -25.70 26.81
CA PRO A 487 11.63 -26.32 26.10
C PRO A 487 11.74 -27.84 26.35
N GLY A 488 11.73 -28.63 25.28
CA GLY A 488 11.72 -30.10 25.32
C GLY A 488 10.38 -30.74 24.98
N GLU A 489 9.29 -29.98 24.97
CA GLU A 489 7.94 -30.48 24.66
C GLU A 489 7.64 -30.48 23.16
N LYS A 490 6.72 -31.34 22.71
CA LYS A 490 6.21 -31.37 21.32
C LYS A 490 4.88 -30.62 21.22
N ILE A 491 4.48 -30.24 20.00
CA ILE A 491 3.20 -29.55 19.74
C ILE A 491 2.24 -30.45 18.98
N SER A 492 1.04 -30.66 19.51
CA SER A 492 -0.11 -31.27 18.81
C SER A 492 -1.04 -30.19 18.26
N LEU A 493 -1.43 -30.31 16.99
CA LEU A 493 -2.25 -29.34 16.25
C LEU A 493 -3.47 -30.04 15.63
N GLN A 494 -4.67 -29.50 15.88
CA GLN A 494 -5.91 -29.90 15.22
C GLN A 494 -6.45 -28.78 14.33
N PHE A 495 -6.81 -29.06 13.07
CA PHE A 495 -7.31 -28.04 12.14
C PHE A 495 -8.22 -28.58 11.01
N THR A 496 -8.94 -27.69 10.34
CA THR A 496 -9.71 -27.96 9.11
C THR A 496 -9.28 -27.08 7.94
N VAL A 497 -9.46 -27.57 6.71
CA VAL A 497 -9.22 -26.86 5.44
C VAL A 497 -10.47 -26.97 4.56
N LYS A 498 -11.15 -25.85 4.33
CA LYS A 498 -12.46 -25.78 3.65
C LYS A 498 -12.45 -24.80 2.47
N ASP A 499 -13.46 -24.85 1.62
CA ASP A 499 -13.75 -23.81 0.63
C ASP A 499 -14.58 -22.65 1.25
N ASP A 500 -14.88 -21.61 0.48
CA ASP A 500 -15.69 -20.46 0.93
C ASP A 500 -17.16 -20.81 1.20
N GLN A 501 -17.62 -21.97 0.74
CA GLN A 501 -18.96 -22.51 0.99
C GLN A 501 -19.00 -23.46 2.20
N GLY A 502 -17.84 -23.72 2.82
CA GLY A 502 -17.69 -24.59 3.98
C GLY A 502 -17.53 -26.08 3.67
N ASN A 503 -17.40 -26.47 2.40
CA ASN A 503 -17.10 -27.85 1.99
C ASN A 503 -15.65 -28.21 2.37
N ASP A 504 -15.38 -29.46 2.71
CA ASP A 504 -14.00 -29.93 2.99
C ASP A 504 -13.18 -30.00 1.69
N LEU A 505 -11.94 -29.50 1.73
CA LEU A 505 -10.98 -29.60 0.63
C LEU A 505 -10.06 -30.82 0.79
N THR A 506 -9.74 -31.45 -0.34
CA THR A 506 -8.95 -32.70 -0.40
C THR A 506 -7.47 -32.40 -0.62
N PRO A 507 -6.56 -32.80 0.29
CA PRO A 507 -5.12 -32.64 0.12
C PRO A 507 -4.62 -33.36 -1.14
N GLY A 508 -3.75 -32.69 -1.90
CA GLY A 508 -3.18 -33.20 -3.15
C GLY A 508 -4.08 -33.03 -4.38
N THR A 509 -5.40 -32.86 -4.20
CA THR A 509 -6.35 -32.57 -5.28
C THR A 509 -6.71 -31.10 -5.33
N ASP A 510 -7.19 -30.54 -4.22
CA ASP A 510 -7.67 -29.15 -4.15
C ASP A 510 -6.58 -28.15 -3.70
N PHE A 511 -5.55 -28.62 -3.00
CA PHE A 511 -4.37 -27.86 -2.58
C PHE A 511 -3.15 -28.78 -2.43
N SER A 512 -1.94 -28.27 -2.68
CA SER A 512 -0.73 -29.11 -2.71
C SER A 512 -0.07 -29.27 -1.35
N ASN A 513 0.28 -28.14 -0.72
CA ASN A 513 0.99 -28.06 0.55
C ASN A 513 0.34 -26.99 1.43
N LEU A 514 0.44 -27.16 2.75
CA LEU A 514 0.29 -26.07 3.71
C LEU A 514 1.68 -25.65 4.20
N TYR A 515 1.77 -24.45 4.76
CA TYR A 515 2.99 -23.90 5.33
C TYR A 515 2.72 -23.44 6.75
N LEU A 516 3.64 -23.78 7.66
CA LEU A 516 3.51 -23.56 9.09
C LEU A 516 4.71 -22.77 9.60
N ILE A 517 4.47 -21.78 10.45
CA ILE A 517 5.52 -20.97 11.09
C ILE A 517 5.22 -20.75 12.57
N ILE A 518 6.26 -20.82 13.41
CA ILE A 518 6.19 -20.56 14.85
C ILE A 518 7.15 -19.42 15.19
N SER A 519 6.64 -18.40 15.87
CA SER A 519 7.44 -17.22 16.24
C SER A 519 6.95 -16.53 17.51
N GLY A 520 7.84 -15.80 18.18
CA GLY A 520 7.56 -15.08 19.42
C GLY A 520 8.84 -14.77 20.21
N PRO A 521 8.73 -14.10 21.37
CA PRO A 521 7.50 -13.59 21.98
C PRO A 521 6.93 -12.35 21.25
N THR A 522 5.66 -12.01 21.48
CA THR A 522 4.95 -10.92 20.78
C THR A 522 5.66 -9.55 20.78
N ASN A 523 6.38 -9.20 21.85
CA ASN A 523 7.12 -7.93 21.93
C ASN A 523 8.37 -7.87 21.03
N ASN A 524 8.97 -9.03 20.70
CA ASN A 524 10.15 -9.09 19.85
C ASN A 524 10.29 -10.48 19.19
N ARG A 525 9.41 -10.76 18.23
CA ARG A 525 9.24 -12.09 17.62
C ARG A 525 10.56 -12.61 17.04
N GLN A 526 11.09 -13.69 17.60
CA GLN A 526 12.12 -14.52 16.99
C GLN A 526 11.47 -15.65 16.18
N LEU A 527 12.23 -16.29 15.30
CA LEU A 527 11.80 -17.47 14.56
C LEU A 527 12.17 -18.74 15.34
N LEU A 528 11.20 -19.64 15.57
CA LEU A 528 11.45 -20.96 16.15
C LEU A 528 11.40 -22.06 15.08
N LEU A 529 10.40 -22.00 14.18
CA LEU A 529 10.21 -22.97 13.11
C LEU A 529 9.58 -22.28 11.90
N TYR A 530 9.99 -22.66 10.70
CA TYR A 530 9.21 -22.54 9.47
C TYR A 530 9.32 -23.86 8.71
N THR A 531 8.19 -24.42 8.29
CA THR A 531 8.09 -25.77 7.72
C THR A 531 6.92 -25.85 6.73
N SER A 532 6.79 -26.97 6.02
CA SER A 532 5.67 -27.25 5.12
C SER A 532 5.06 -28.61 5.40
N LEU A 533 3.73 -28.66 5.41
CA LEU A 533 2.95 -29.89 5.49
C LEU A 533 2.56 -30.30 4.06
N PRO A 534 3.22 -31.30 3.44
CA PRO A 534 2.78 -31.83 2.16
C PRO A 534 1.45 -32.57 2.32
N SER A 535 0.68 -32.71 1.24
CA SER A 535 -0.58 -33.46 1.24
C SER A 535 -0.49 -34.89 1.80
N SER A 536 0.66 -35.56 1.64
CA SER A 536 0.95 -36.88 2.21
C SER A 536 0.93 -36.91 3.75
N ALA A 537 1.12 -35.77 4.43
CA ALA A 537 0.93 -35.66 5.88
C ALA A 537 -0.54 -35.86 6.27
N LEU A 538 -1.47 -35.35 5.46
CA LEU A 538 -2.86 -35.03 5.80
C LEU A 538 -3.82 -36.18 5.43
N THR A 539 -3.58 -37.34 6.01
CA THR A 539 -4.34 -38.57 5.73
C THR A 539 -5.59 -38.71 6.59
N GLY A 540 -6.73 -39.02 5.97
CA GLY A 540 -8.01 -39.29 6.65
C GLY A 540 -9.03 -38.16 6.54
N ASN A 541 -10.13 -38.28 7.27
CA ASN A 541 -11.19 -37.28 7.31
C ASN A 541 -10.79 -36.10 8.22
N GLN A 542 -11.35 -34.92 7.96
CA GLN A 542 -11.16 -33.74 8.79
C GLN A 542 -11.94 -33.84 10.12
N PRO A 543 -11.49 -33.18 11.20
CA PRO A 543 -10.29 -32.34 11.30
C PRO A 543 -8.99 -33.15 11.30
N TYR A 544 -7.97 -32.62 10.63
CA TYR A 544 -6.62 -33.18 10.67
C TYR A 544 -6.03 -33.00 12.07
N ASN A 545 -5.37 -34.05 12.56
CA ASN A 545 -4.64 -34.06 13.83
C ASN A 545 -3.21 -34.49 13.52
N ILE A 546 -2.24 -33.64 13.85
CA ILE A 546 -0.81 -33.90 13.63
C ILE A 546 0.02 -33.46 14.85
N THR A 547 1.17 -34.07 15.06
CA THR A 547 2.29 -33.35 15.71
C THR A 547 2.84 -32.34 14.69
N VAL A 548 3.34 -31.19 15.13
CA VAL A 548 4.06 -30.27 14.22
C VAL A 548 5.37 -30.93 13.77
N PRO A 549 5.72 -30.96 12.46
CA PRO A 549 6.95 -31.59 11.98
C PRO A 549 8.13 -30.61 11.82
N GLU A 550 9.34 -31.15 11.96
CA GLU A 550 10.63 -30.48 11.76
C GLU A 550 11.57 -31.39 10.95
N THR A 551 12.33 -30.83 10.01
CA THR A 551 13.31 -31.58 9.22
C THR A 551 14.70 -31.44 9.83
N ILE A 552 15.29 -32.57 10.22
CA ILE A 552 16.70 -32.68 10.60
C ILE A 552 17.50 -32.99 9.34
N TYR A 553 18.59 -32.26 9.13
CA TYR A 553 19.49 -32.47 8.00
C TYR A 553 20.84 -32.96 8.50
N PHE A 554 21.41 -33.91 7.76
CA PHE A 554 22.80 -34.37 7.88
C PHE A 554 23.24 -34.65 9.33
N GLU A 555 22.43 -35.41 10.08
CA GLU A 555 22.84 -35.98 11.36
C GLU A 555 23.83 -37.12 11.14
N PHE A 556 25.05 -36.96 11.66
CA PHE A 556 26.01 -38.06 11.78
C PHE A 556 25.52 -39.03 12.87
N VAL A 557 25.33 -40.30 12.50
CA VAL A 557 24.79 -41.35 13.39
C VAL A 557 25.82 -42.44 13.75
N GLY A 558 27.08 -42.25 13.34
CA GLY A 558 28.21 -43.16 13.58
C GLY A 558 28.90 -43.63 12.29
N ASP A 559 30.04 -44.29 12.46
CA ASP A 559 30.80 -44.92 11.36
C ASP A 559 30.40 -46.39 11.18
N SER A 560 30.37 -46.87 9.94
CA SER A 560 30.20 -48.29 9.63
C SER A 560 31.43 -49.12 9.98
N THR A 561 31.19 -50.38 10.34
CA THR A 561 32.19 -51.38 10.73
C THR A 561 32.67 -52.20 9.52
N ALA A 562 32.96 -53.49 9.67
CA ALA A 562 33.43 -54.36 8.59
C ALA A 562 32.48 -55.54 8.34
N THR A 563 31.22 -55.36 8.75
CA THR A 563 30.23 -56.43 8.88
C THR A 563 28.81 -55.93 8.70
N THR A 564 28.24 -56.21 7.53
CA THR A 564 26.80 -56.09 7.21
C THR A 564 25.88 -56.35 8.40
N GLY A 565 25.06 -55.36 8.75
CA GLY A 565 24.06 -55.44 9.81
C GLY A 565 24.30 -54.46 10.95
N ASP A 566 25.15 -53.44 10.76
CA ASP A 566 25.27 -52.31 11.70
C ASP A 566 23.89 -51.66 11.94
N ILE A 567 23.65 -51.23 13.18
CA ILE A 567 22.41 -50.55 13.60
C ILE A 567 22.75 -49.14 14.05
N PHE A 568 22.47 -48.18 13.19
CA PHE A 568 22.54 -46.75 13.50
C PHE A 568 21.22 -46.28 14.10
N THR A 569 21.23 -45.22 14.91
CA THR A 569 20.02 -44.65 15.52
C THR A 569 20.11 -43.13 15.53
N THR A 570 19.08 -42.46 15.01
CA THR A 570 18.96 -41.00 15.03
C THR A 570 18.58 -40.48 16.42
N SER A 571 18.92 -39.22 16.73
CA SER A 571 18.62 -38.64 18.04
C SER A 571 17.15 -38.26 18.26
N ARG A 572 16.33 -38.18 17.20
CA ARG A 572 14.92 -37.74 17.29
C ARG A 572 13.96 -38.68 16.57
N THR A 573 12.83 -38.96 17.22
CA THR A 573 11.84 -39.94 16.79
C THR A 573 10.40 -39.46 17.04
N PRO A 574 9.40 -39.99 16.30
CA PRO A 574 9.52 -40.91 15.16
C PRO A 574 9.97 -40.19 13.88
N HIS A 575 10.48 -40.93 12.91
CA HIS A 575 10.58 -40.48 11.53
C HIS A 575 9.20 -40.51 10.89
N TRP A 576 8.86 -39.50 10.10
CA TRP A 576 7.58 -39.45 9.39
C TRP A 576 7.56 -40.34 8.13
N ASN A 577 8.70 -40.43 7.41
CA ASN A 577 8.94 -41.27 6.24
C ASN A 577 7.76 -41.40 5.25
N LYS A 578 7.18 -40.26 4.85
CA LYS A 578 6.10 -40.19 3.83
C LYS A 578 6.61 -39.54 2.55
N THR A 579 5.82 -39.58 1.48
CA THR A 579 6.15 -38.94 0.20
C THR A 579 6.45 -37.44 0.38
N ASN A 580 7.61 -36.97 -0.10
CA ASN A 580 8.20 -35.64 0.14
C ASN A 580 8.67 -35.34 1.58
N MET A 581 8.78 -36.36 2.44
CA MET A 581 9.30 -36.33 3.82
C MET A 581 10.10 -37.62 4.13
N GLU A 582 10.74 -38.18 3.10
CA GLU A 582 11.48 -39.44 3.16
C GLU A 582 12.75 -39.31 4.02
N THR A 583 13.12 -40.42 4.67
CA THR A 583 14.42 -40.57 5.33
C THR A 583 15.47 -40.80 4.25
N ASN A 584 16.46 -39.92 4.23
CA ASN A 584 17.57 -39.97 3.29
C ASN A 584 18.84 -40.34 4.07
N VAL A 585 19.29 -41.58 3.89
CA VAL A 585 20.56 -42.08 4.44
C VAL A 585 21.66 -41.87 3.40
N TYR A 586 22.79 -41.36 3.84
CA TYR A 586 24.00 -41.15 3.05
C TYR A 586 25.18 -41.83 3.72
N VAL A 587 26.16 -42.26 2.92
CA VAL A 587 27.43 -42.78 3.38
C VAL A 587 28.56 -41.96 2.75
N ARG A 588 29.52 -41.53 3.57
CA ARG A 588 30.75 -40.86 3.10
C ARG A 588 31.57 -41.84 2.27
N SER A 589 31.74 -41.57 0.97
CA SER A 589 32.42 -42.48 0.04
C SER A 589 33.79 -41.97 -0.44
N SER A 590 34.09 -40.68 -0.25
CA SER A 590 35.44 -40.11 -0.41
C SER A 590 35.53 -38.72 0.23
N SER A 591 36.75 -38.22 0.43
CA SER A 591 37.04 -36.85 0.86
C SER A 591 37.86 -36.12 -0.19
N GLY A 592 37.54 -34.84 -0.43
CA GLY A 592 38.16 -33.95 -1.42
C GLY A 592 39.06 -32.90 -0.78
N VAL A 593 39.00 -31.66 -1.29
CA VAL A 593 39.84 -30.55 -0.78
C VAL A 593 39.51 -30.22 0.67
N SER A 594 40.50 -29.72 1.40
CA SER A 594 40.33 -29.26 2.79
C SER A 594 40.92 -27.87 3.02
N THR A 595 40.34 -27.19 3.99
CA THR A 595 40.76 -25.89 4.53
C THR A 595 40.56 -25.92 6.05
N THR A 596 40.76 -24.78 6.71
CA THR A 596 40.51 -24.62 8.14
C THR A 596 39.70 -23.37 8.41
N LEU A 597 38.98 -23.34 9.53
CA LEU A 597 38.32 -22.11 9.99
C LEU A 597 39.35 -21.04 10.32
N SER A 598 39.18 -19.83 9.78
CA SER A 598 40.08 -18.69 10.03
C SER A 598 39.74 -17.91 11.31
N GLN A 599 38.57 -18.17 11.90
CA GLN A 599 38.10 -17.70 13.20
C GLN A 599 37.11 -18.73 13.80
N ASN A 600 36.68 -18.56 15.05
CA ASN A 600 35.64 -19.43 15.62
C ASN A 600 34.32 -19.25 14.85
N ALA A 601 33.61 -20.35 14.61
CA ALA A 601 32.21 -20.34 14.16
C ALA A 601 31.31 -20.74 15.34
N GLN A 602 30.18 -20.08 15.53
CA GLN A 602 29.25 -20.39 16.61
C GLN A 602 28.13 -21.33 16.16
N LYS A 603 27.58 -22.07 17.13
CA LYS A 603 26.25 -22.64 17.00
C LYS A 603 25.28 -21.57 16.52
N PHE A 604 24.43 -21.94 15.58
CA PHE A 604 23.53 -21.08 14.82
C PHE A 604 24.16 -20.17 13.75
N ASP A 605 25.48 -20.13 13.53
CA ASP A 605 26.01 -19.49 12.31
C ASP A 605 25.64 -20.32 11.07
N ASN A 606 25.19 -19.64 10.00
CA ASN A 606 24.84 -20.21 8.70
C ASN A 606 25.94 -19.99 7.64
N PHE A 607 27.15 -19.65 8.09
CA PHE A 607 28.34 -19.40 7.29
C PHE A 607 29.60 -19.83 8.03
N LEU A 608 30.68 -20.08 7.30
CA LEU A 608 32.03 -20.30 7.82
C LEU A 608 33.00 -19.30 7.22
N HIS A 609 33.79 -18.65 8.06
CA HIS A 609 35.02 -18.00 7.65
C HIS A 609 36.13 -19.04 7.54
N VAL A 610 36.66 -19.27 6.33
CA VAL A 610 37.73 -20.25 6.09
C VAL A 610 39.05 -19.58 5.71
N THR A 611 40.15 -20.33 5.76
CA THR A 611 41.47 -19.85 5.31
C THR A 611 41.62 -19.85 3.79
N SER A 612 40.87 -20.69 3.07
CA SER A 612 40.76 -20.68 1.61
C SER A 612 39.44 -21.29 1.12
N ILE A 613 38.77 -20.65 0.16
CA ILE A 613 37.60 -21.22 -0.55
C ILE A 613 37.99 -21.97 -1.83
N THR A 614 39.28 -22.13 -2.14
CA THR A 614 39.74 -22.77 -3.38
C THR A 614 39.32 -24.24 -3.47
N GLY A 615 38.46 -24.55 -4.44
CA GLY A 615 37.98 -25.91 -4.72
C GLY A 615 36.58 -26.22 -4.19
N PHE A 616 35.99 -25.34 -3.36
CA PHE A 616 34.62 -25.46 -2.85
C PHE A 616 33.61 -24.73 -3.76
N ASN A 617 32.42 -25.31 -3.93
CA ASN A 617 31.37 -24.87 -4.86
C ASN A 617 29.97 -25.00 -4.23
N ASN A 618 28.98 -24.32 -4.80
CA ASN A 618 27.56 -24.56 -4.48
C ASN A 618 27.17 -26.02 -4.81
N GLY A 619 26.60 -26.72 -3.84
CA GLY A 619 26.21 -28.14 -3.95
C GLY A 619 27.21 -29.13 -3.34
N ASP A 620 28.44 -28.73 -3.04
CA ASP A 620 29.41 -29.58 -2.35
C ASP A 620 28.95 -29.92 -0.92
N TYR A 621 29.14 -31.16 -0.48
CA TYR A 621 29.02 -31.51 0.93
C TYR A 621 30.36 -31.27 1.64
N ILE A 622 30.28 -30.89 2.92
CA ILE A 622 31.45 -30.75 3.79
C ILE A 622 31.24 -31.50 5.11
N VAL A 623 32.36 -31.85 5.73
CA VAL A 623 32.48 -32.18 7.16
C VAL A 623 33.32 -31.10 7.86
N ILE A 624 32.95 -30.76 9.08
CA ILE A 624 33.68 -29.83 9.97
C ILE A 624 34.11 -30.61 11.21
N ASP A 625 35.35 -30.44 11.66
CA ASP A 625 35.94 -31.19 12.79
C ASP A 625 35.81 -32.73 12.61
N ASP A 626 36.23 -33.21 11.44
CA ASP A 626 36.25 -34.62 11.04
C ASP A 626 36.95 -35.53 12.08
N GLY A 627 36.29 -36.60 12.53
CA GLY A 627 36.76 -37.53 13.54
C GLY A 627 36.73 -37.00 14.98
N VAL A 628 36.24 -35.79 15.22
CA VAL A 628 36.18 -35.18 16.56
C VAL A 628 34.83 -35.49 17.21
N ALA A 629 34.82 -36.44 18.14
CA ALA A 629 33.62 -36.89 18.84
C ALA A 629 32.84 -35.72 19.49
N GLY A 630 31.56 -35.59 19.13
CA GLY A 630 30.69 -34.50 19.61
C GLY A 630 30.96 -33.13 18.97
N LYS A 631 31.74 -33.10 17.88
CA LYS A 631 31.97 -31.91 17.04
C LYS A 631 31.81 -32.16 15.55
N GLU A 632 32.03 -33.39 15.07
CA GLU A 632 31.86 -33.72 13.66
C GLU A 632 30.46 -33.31 13.14
N GLU A 633 30.42 -32.36 12.20
CA GLU A 633 29.20 -31.76 11.65
C GLU A 633 29.24 -31.80 10.11
N TYR A 634 28.23 -32.42 9.51
CA TYR A 634 28.03 -32.49 8.07
C TYR A 634 27.05 -31.41 7.60
N LEU A 635 27.40 -30.70 6.53
CA LEU A 635 26.56 -29.68 5.90
C LEU A 635 26.74 -29.69 4.37
N GLN A 636 25.87 -28.99 3.65
CA GLN A 636 25.97 -28.78 2.21
C GLN A 636 26.14 -27.29 1.90
N ILE A 637 27.06 -26.96 1.00
CA ILE A 637 27.37 -25.59 0.59
C ILE A 637 26.25 -25.08 -0.34
N LYS A 638 25.79 -23.87 -0.06
CA LYS A 638 24.79 -23.14 -0.85
C LYS A 638 25.41 -22.01 -1.67
N TRP A 639 26.34 -21.23 -1.09
CA TRP A 639 27.07 -20.16 -1.78
C TRP A 639 28.51 -20.01 -1.28
N ILE A 640 29.35 -19.33 -2.06
CA ILE A 640 30.76 -19.02 -1.75
C ILE A 640 30.98 -17.52 -1.95
N ASP A 641 31.45 -16.81 -0.92
CA ASP A 641 31.93 -15.42 -1.09
C ASP A 641 33.44 -15.43 -1.36
N THR A 642 33.78 -15.28 -2.64
CA THR A 642 35.16 -15.17 -3.13
C THR A 642 35.90 -13.90 -2.67
N SER A 643 35.20 -12.92 -2.09
CA SER A 643 35.79 -11.67 -1.58
C SER A 643 36.08 -11.66 -0.07
N ARG A 644 35.46 -12.56 0.71
CA ARG A 644 35.63 -12.68 2.17
C ARG A 644 36.16 -14.05 2.63
N ASN A 645 36.34 -15.01 1.73
CA ASN A 645 36.57 -16.42 2.04
C ASN A 645 35.47 -17.00 2.96
N LEU A 646 34.20 -16.77 2.58
CA LEU A 646 33.06 -17.38 3.28
C LEU A 646 32.48 -18.56 2.50
N ILE A 647 32.15 -19.61 3.23
CA ILE A 647 31.23 -20.67 2.80
C ILE A 647 29.86 -20.37 3.43
N TRP A 648 28.76 -20.48 2.69
CA TRP A 648 27.40 -20.25 3.18
C TRP A 648 26.52 -21.48 3.02
N PHE A 649 25.67 -21.77 4.01
CA PHE A 649 24.72 -22.89 4.02
C PHE A 649 23.29 -22.48 3.63
N GLY A 650 23.03 -21.18 3.60
CA GLY A 650 21.71 -20.62 3.27
C GLY A 650 20.91 -20.25 4.50
N SER A 651 19.60 -20.47 4.42
CA SER A 651 18.69 -20.42 5.56
C SER A 651 17.66 -21.54 5.33
N PRO A 652 17.34 -22.37 6.35
CA PRO A 652 16.50 -23.57 6.21
C PRO A 652 15.04 -23.27 5.82
N TYR A 653 14.70 -21.98 5.64
CA TYR A 653 13.33 -21.49 5.49
C TYR A 653 13.06 -20.80 4.14
N THR A 654 13.97 -20.95 3.15
CA THR A 654 13.86 -20.32 1.82
C THR A 654 13.64 -21.34 0.70
N SER A 655 12.94 -20.96 -0.37
CA SER A 655 12.58 -21.86 -1.48
C SER A 655 13.72 -22.17 -2.48
N PHE A 656 14.98 -22.11 -2.04
CA PHE A 656 16.16 -22.08 -2.94
C PHE A 656 17.26 -23.11 -2.61
N GLY A 657 16.92 -24.13 -1.82
CA GLY A 657 17.88 -25.01 -1.17
C GLY A 657 18.28 -24.42 0.18
N ALA A 658 18.15 -25.22 1.22
CA ALA A 658 17.85 -24.72 2.55
C ALA A 658 18.46 -25.68 3.58
N TYR A 659 19.74 -25.46 3.89
CA TYR A 659 20.48 -26.27 4.86
C TYR A 659 20.46 -25.57 6.23
N PRO A 660 20.57 -26.32 7.34
CA PRO A 660 20.50 -25.72 8.67
C PRO A 660 21.76 -24.87 8.95
N PRO A 661 21.69 -23.96 9.94
CA PRO A 661 22.91 -23.42 10.54
C PRO A 661 23.62 -24.50 11.36
N LEU A 662 24.84 -24.20 11.82
CA LEU A 662 25.62 -25.08 12.69
C LEU A 662 24.87 -25.49 13.97
N ARG A 663 24.88 -26.79 14.29
CA ARG A 663 24.40 -27.32 15.57
C ARG A 663 25.45 -27.14 16.68
N TYR A 664 26.73 -27.04 16.32
CA TYR A 664 27.84 -26.92 17.27
C TYR A 664 28.70 -25.66 17.03
N SER A 665 29.26 -25.07 18.09
CA SER A 665 30.35 -24.08 17.92
C SER A 665 31.67 -24.80 17.64
N HIS A 666 32.42 -24.31 16.64
CA HIS A 666 33.71 -24.82 16.18
C HIS A 666 34.84 -23.80 16.43
N SER A 667 36.05 -24.29 16.67
CA SER A 667 37.20 -23.43 16.99
C SER A 667 37.92 -22.92 15.73
N ALA A 668 38.55 -21.75 15.80
CA ALA A 668 39.53 -21.33 14.81
C ALA A 668 40.61 -22.43 14.64
N GLY A 669 40.92 -22.78 13.39
CA GLY A 669 41.80 -23.91 13.06
C GLY A 669 41.11 -25.28 12.91
N ALA A 670 39.83 -25.41 13.25
CA ALA A 670 39.03 -26.61 12.96
C ALA A 670 39.10 -26.97 11.47
N THR A 671 39.11 -28.27 11.16
CA THR A 671 39.13 -28.75 9.77
C THR A 671 37.79 -28.49 9.09
N VAL A 672 37.84 -28.13 7.81
CA VAL A 672 36.68 -28.08 6.92
C VAL A 672 37.06 -28.82 5.65
N GLN A 673 36.42 -29.96 5.38
CA GLN A 673 36.79 -30.83 4.26
C GLN A 673 35.59 -31.16 3.39
N GLN A 674 35.75 -31.00 2.08
CA GLN A 674 34.80 -31.47 1.06
C GLN A 674 34.66 -33.00 1.16
N VAL A 675 33.44 -33.52 1.08
CA VAL A 675 33.17 -34.96 1.12
C VAL A 675 32.15 -35.36 0.05
N THR A 676 32.23 -36.60 -0.41
CA THR A 676 31.17 -37.21 -1.24
C THR A 676 30.21 -37.97 -0.33
N LEU A 677 29.00 -37.45 -0.16
CA LEU A 677 27.90 -38.17 0.48
C LEU A 677 27.11 -38.95 -0.59
N THR A 678 27.27 -40.26 -0.62
CA THR A 678 26.54 -41.15 -1.54
C THR A 678 25.21 -41.57 -0.91
N PRO A 679 24.05 -41.26 -1.53
CA PRO A 679 22.75 -41.66 -1.00
C PRO A 679 22.57 -43.19 -1.08
N LYS A 680 21.82 -43.73 -0.12
CA LYS A 680 21.47 -45.15 0.02
C LYS A 680 19.97 -45.35 -0.17
N ILE A 681 19.57 -46.51 -0.68
CA ILE A 681 18.19 -46.83 -1.05
C ILE A 681 17.52 -47.69 0.04
N GLU A 682 16.38 -47.24 0.58
CA GLU A 682 15.62 -48.02 1.57
C GLU A 682 15.15 -49.36 0.98
N ASN A 683 15.19 -50.42 1.78
CA ASN A 683 14.91 -51.81 1.43
C ASN A 683 15.86 -52.42 0.37
N THR A 684 16.92 -51.71 -0.02
CA THR A 684 18.01 -52.23 -0.86
C THR A 684 19.34 -52.19 -0.11
N ASP A 685 19.71 -51.01 0.40
CA ASP A 685 20.95 -50.77 1.13
C ASP A 685 20.78 -50.79 2.65
N TYR A 686 19.60 -50.41 3.15
CA TYR A 686 19.24 -50.40 4.57
C TYR A 686 17.75 -50.65 4.78
N THR A 687 17.35 -50.94 6.02
CA THR A 687 15.95 -50.91 6.47
C THR A 687 15.77 -49.87 7.57
N LEU A 688 14.60 -49.25 7.63
CA LEU A 688 14.24 -48.24 8.64
C LEU A 688 13.13 -48.77 9.55
N ASP A 689 13.32 -48.68 10.86
CA ASP A 689 12.21 -48.61 11.82
C ASP A 689 11.91 -47.13 12.09
N PRO A 690 10.85 -46.55 11.49
CA PRO A 690 10.54 -45.14 11.66
C PRO A 690 10.04 -44.80 13.08
N VAL A 691 9.59 -45.78 13.87
CA VAL A 691 9.15 -45.53 15.25
C VAL A 691 10.34 -45.37 16.18
N THR A 692 11.39 -46.18 16.01
CA THR A 692 12.60 -46.12 16.88
C THR A 692 13.79 -45.37 16.28
N GLY A 693 13.68 -44.86 15.05
CA GLY A 693 14.77 -44.14 14.37
C GLY A 693 15.95 -45.02 13.97
N LYS A 694 15.76 -46.35 13.98
CA LYS A 694 16.82 -47.32 13.72
C LYS A 694 16.98 -47.56 12.23
N ILE A 695 18.20 -47.37 11.75
CA ILE A 695 18.65 -47.69 10.41
C ILE A 695 19.51 -48.94 10.53
N THR A 696 19.00 -50.07 10.04
CA THR A 696 19.75 -51.33 10.01
C THR A 696 20.28 -51.55 8.60
N GLU A 697 21.60 -51.63 8.49
CA GLU A 697 22.34 -51.87 7.26
C GLU A 697 21.95 -53.22 6.60
N VAL A 698 21.90 -53.25 5.26
CA VAL A 698 21.60 -54.45 4.44
C VAL A 698 22.70 -54.72 3.42
N THR A 699 23.26 -53.66 2.80
CA THR A 699 24.51 -53.74 2.03
C THR A 699 25.63 -53.11 2.84
N GLU A 700 26.84 -53.69 2.79
CA GLU A 700 28.02 -53.16 3.47
C GLU A 700 28.27 -51.69 3.08
N PHE A 701 28.29 -50.79 4.08
CA PHE A 701 28.58 -49.37 3.92
C PHE A 701 30.09 -49.10 3.93
N GLY A 702 30.86 -49.95 4.62
CA GLY A 702 32.31 -50.01 4.54
C GLY A 702 33.03 -49.32 5.70
N THR A 703 34.13 -49.91 6.13
CA THR A 703 34.75 -49.62 7.43
C THR A 703 35.33 -48.23 7.56
N GLY A 704 34.84 -47.49 8.56
CA GLY A 704 35.21 -46.09 8.82
C GLY A 704 34.46 -45.08 7.92
N ASN A 705 33.47 -45.53 7.14
CA ASN A 705 32.62 -44.61 6.38
C ASN A 705 31.51 -44.09 7.29
N ALA A 706 31.55 -42.77 7.51
CA ALA A 706 30.54 -42.05 8.27
C ALA A 706 29.14 -42.18 7.64
N VAL A 707 28.16 -42.51 8.47
CA VAL A 707 26.75 -42.60 8.10
C VAL A 707 26.03 -41.32 8.54
N VAL A 708 25.33 -40.71 7.59
CA VAL A 708 24.74 -39.37 7.72
C VAL A 708 23.28 -39.41 7.28
N VAL A 709 22.37 -38.84 8.05
CA VAL A 709 20.92 -38.99 7.86
C VAL A 709 20.20 -37.65 7.82
N SER A 710 19.30 -37.46 6.85
CA SER A 710 18.33 -36.36 6.81
C SER A 710 16.91 -36.93 6.87
N TYR A 711 16.05 -36.40 7.73
CA TYR A 711 14.73 -36.97 8.01
C TYR A 711 13.75 -35.94 8.57
N THR A 712 12.45 -36.16 8.38
CA THR A 712 11.39 -35.39 9.05
C THR A 712 10.96 -36.11 10.32
N THR A 713 10.88 -35.38 11.44
CA THR A 713 10.43 -35.87 12.75
C THR A 713 9.49 -34.86 13.40
N ASP A 714 9.02 -35.14 14.61
CA ASP A 714 8.23 -34.19 15.40
C ASP A 714 9.10 -33.03 15.89
N PHE A 715 8.62 -31.80 15.70
CA PHE A 715 9.16 -30.57 16.29
C PHE A 715 9.16 -30.64 17.82
N ILE A 716 10.23 -30.11 18.42
CA ILE A 716 10.42 -29.98 19.86
C ILE A 716 10.75 -28.52 20.15
N MET A 717 10.08 -27.93 21.14
CA MET A 717 10.34 -26.56 21.59
C MET A 717 11.82 -26.42 21.99
N PRO A 718 12.60 -25.52 21.36
CA PRO A 718 14.02 -25.40 21.65
C PRO A 718 14.26 -24.64 22.96
N ALA A 719 15.43 -24.84 23.57
CA ALA A 719 15.84 -24.05 24.74
C ALA A 719 16.41 -22.67 24.37
N GLU A 720 16.84 -22.49 23.12
CA GLU A 720 17.50 -21.28 22.61
C GLU A 720 16.89 -20.86 21.26
N TYR A 721 16.90 -19.56 20.95
CA TYR A 721 16.46 -19.07 19.65
C TYR A 721 17.44 -19.40 18.52
N SER A 722 16.88 -19.81 17.37
CA SER A 722 17.61 -20.05 16.12
C SER A 722 17.91 -18.73 15.38
N ILE A 723 18.32 -18.83 14.11
CA ILE A 723 18.49 -17.70 13.20
C ILE A 723 17.16 -17.12 12.69
N PRO A 724 17.10 -15.81 12.43
CA PRO A 724 16.06 -15.21 11.60
C PRO A 724 16.24 -15.58 10.10
N PHE A 725 15.29 -15.17 9.26
CA PHE A 725 15.39 -15.29 7.81
C PHE A 725 16.64 -14.55 7.27
N ASN A 726 17.38 -15.21 6.38
CA ASN A 726 18.56 -14.68 5.68
C ASN A 726 19.70 -14.14 6.57
N ASN A 727 19.75 -14.57 7.84
CA ASN A 727 20.74 -14.18 8.85
C ASN A 727 22.18 -14.00 8.33
N THR A 728 22.81 -12.89 8.71
CA THR A 728 24.24 -12.61 8.53
C THR A 728 24.93 -12.21 9.84
N PHE A 729 26.20 -11.81 9.76
CA PHE A 729 26.94 -11.13 10.84
C PHE A 729 26.76 -9.60 10.84
N ASP A 730 26.11 -9.00 9.83
CA ASP A 730 25.89 -7.55 9.76
C ASP A 730 24.81 -7.07 10.75
N LEU A 731 23.86 -7.93 11.10
CA LEU A 731 22.89 -7.67 12.17
C LEU A 731 23.27 -8.39 13.47
N ASP A 732 23.49 -7.59 14.51
CA ASP A 732 23.76 -8.02 15.89
C ASP A 732 22.50 -7.92 16.78
N GLU A 733 22.66 -8.13 18.09
CA GLU A 733 21.57 -8.02 19.05
C GLU A 733 20.95 -6.60 19.13
N THR A 734 21.63 -5.55 18.64
CA THR A 734 21.10 -4.17 18.65
C THR A 734 19.97 -3.97 17.65
N TRP A 735 19.74 -4.91 16.73
CA TRP A 735 18.55 -4.94 15.88
C TRP A 735 17.38 -5.73 16.50
N GLY A 736 17.60 -6.36 17.66
CA GLY A 736 16.63 -7.21 18.37
C GLY A 736 16.72 -8.70 18.02
N LYS A 737 17.77 -9.13 17.32
CA LYS A 737 18.09 -10.55 17.08
C LYS A 737 18.55 -11.22 18.39
N TRP A 738 17.93 -12.34 18.75
CA TRP A 738 18.23 -13.09 19.98
C TRP A 738 18.79 -14.50 19.73
N THR A 739 19.26 -14.79 18.52
CA THR A 739 19.94 -16.05 18.17
C THR A 739 20.98 -16.46 19.21
N GLY A 740 20.95 -17.73 19.64
CA GLY A 740 21.85 -18.27 20.66
C GLY A 740 21.51 -17.87 22.11
N LYS A 741 20.39 -17.18 22.35
CA LYS A 741 19.91 -16.84 23.71
C LYS A 741 18.72 -17.72 24.10
N SER A 742 18.50 -17.90 25.40
CA SER A 742 17.41 -18.71 25.97
C SER A 742 16.01 -18.22 25.58
N LEU A 743 15.02 -19.12 25.45
CA LEU A 743 13.63 -18.69 25.25
C LEU A 743 13.10 -17.84 26.43
N GLU A 744 12.39 -16.77 26.10
CA GLU A 744 11.71 -15.88 27.05
C GLU A 744 10.29 -16.38 27.30
N SER A 745 9.81 -16.27 28.55
CA SER A 745 8.41 -16.53 28.85
C SER A 745 7.53 -15.44 28.22
N GLY A 746 6.47 -15.85 27.50
CA GLY A 746 5.57 -14.88 26.86
C GLY A 746 4.54 -15.51 25.93
N THR A 747 3.94 -14.67 25.09
CA THR A 747 3.00 -15.11 24.05
C THR A 747 3.72 -15.35 22.74
N TYR A 748 3.51 -16.53 22.16
CA TYR A 748 4.02 -16.95 20.87
C TYR A 748 2.84 -17.25 19.95
N GLN A 749 3.11 -17.34 18.65
CA GLN A 749 2.10 -17.57 17.61
C GLN A 749 2.52 -18.73 16.70
N LEU A 750 1.55 -19.58 16.35
CA LEU A 750 1.64 -20.55 15.26
C LEU A 750 0.72 -20.08 14.13
N GLY A 751 1.29 -19.86 12.94
CA GLY A 751 0.55 -19.49 11.73
C GLY A 751 0.54 -20.62 10.71
N LEU A 752 -0.61 -20.87 10.07
CA LEU A 752 -0.83 -21.92 9.07
C LEU A 752 -1.62 -21.35 7.87
N TRP A 753 -1.03 -21.37 6.67
CA TRP A 753 -1.68 -20.95 5.42
C TRP A 753 -1.39 -21.96 4.29
N GLY A 754 -2.10 -21.86 3.17
CA GLY A 754 -1.86 -22.69 1.99
C GLY A 754 -2.17 -21.94 0.70
N TYR A 755 -1.90 -22.56 -0.45
CA TYR A 755 -2.38 -22.08 -1.74
C TYR A 755 -2.71 -23.24 -2.68
N ARG A 756 -3.53 -22.96 -3.71
CA ARG A 756 -3.69 -23.82 -4.89
C ARG A 756 -3.31 -23.09 -6.17
N VAL A 757 -3.04 -23.86 -7.22
CA VAL A 757 -2.88 -23.36 -8.59
C VAL A 757 -4.22 -23.53 -9.31
N ILE A 758 -4.69 -22.50 -10.00
CA ILE A 758 -5.93 -22.52 -10.79
C ILE A 758 -5.57 -22.28 -12.26
N THR A 759 -5.92 -23.23 -13.13
CA THR A 759 -5.60 -23.18 -14.57
C THR A 759 -6.86 -22.87 -15.38
N LEU A 760 -7.00 -21.59 -15.76
CA LEU A 760 -8.03 -20.94 -16.56
C LEU A 760 -7.89 -21.14 -18.08
N ASN A 761 -8.72 -21.94 -18.74
CA ASN A 761 -8.85 -21.88 -20.20
C ASN A 761 -9.88 -20.80 -20.58
N LEU A 762 -9.42 -19.57 -20.81
CA LEU A 762 -10.26 -18.38 -21.03
C LEU A 762 -9.79 -17.61 -22.27
N TYR A 763 -10.75 -17.08 -23.04
CA TYR A 763 -10.54 -16.32 -24.28
C TYR A 763 -9.56 -16.96 -25.30
N GLY A 764 -9.41 -18.30 -25.28
CA GLY A 764 -8.51 -19.05 -26.16
C GLY A 764 -7.12 -19.32 -25.59
N GLU A 765 -6.76 -18.73 -24.44
CA GLU A 765 -5.44 -18.87 -23.81
C GLU A 765 -5.47 -19.66 -22.49
N THR A 766 -4.32 -20.24 -22.14
CA THR A 766 -4.12 -20.89 -20.83
C THR A 766 -3.59 -19.87 -19.82
N ASN A 767 -4.38 -19.59 -18.79
CA ASN A 767 -4.09 -18.63 -17.74
C ASN A 767 -3.89 -19.35 -16.41
N THR A 768 -2.83 -19.03 -15.66
CA THR A 768 -2.47 -19.78 -14.44
C THR A 768 -2.31 -18.82 -13.26
N TYR A 769 -3.19 -18.96 -12.26
CA TYR A 769 -3.21 -18.13 -11.06
C TYR A 769 -2.85 -18.94 -9.82
N ARG A 770 -2.34 -18.27 -8.77
CA ARG A 770 -2.20 -18.87 -7.44
C ARG A 770 -3.21 -18.22 -6.49
N ALA A 771 -4.04 -19.06 -5.87
CA ALA A 771 -5.03 -18.63 -4.88
C ALA A 771 -4.56 -19.10 -3.50
N ALA A 772 -3.99 -18.18 -2.74
CA ALA A 772 -3.61 -18.39 -1.34
C ALA A 772 -4.78 -18.17 -0.38
N SER A 773 -4.77 -18.88 0.74
CA SER A 773 -5.61 -18.57 1.90
C SER A 773 -5.04 -17.37 2.67
N PRO A 774 -5.87 -16.62 3.40
CA PRO A 774 -5.42 -15.93 4.61
C PRO A 774 -4.81 -16.95 5.61
N PRO A 775 -4.06 -16.48 6.63
CA PRO A 775 -3.47 -17.38 7.61
C PRO A 775 -4.47 -17.72 8.73
N SER A 776 -4.48 -18.97 9.15
CA SER A 776 -4.99 -19.34 10.47
C SER A 776 -3.89 -19.08 11.49
N ILE A 777 -4.15 -18.27 12.53
CA ILE A 777 -3.17 -17.98 13.58
C ILE A 777 -3.72 -18.40 14.94
N GLN A 778 -2.92 -19.16 15.69
CA GLN A 778 -3.19 -19.53 17.07
C GLN A 778 -2.08 -18.98 17.98
N ASN A 779 -2.46 -18.15 18.94
CA ASN A 779 -1.56 -17.68 19.99
C ASN A 779 -1.50 -18.71 21.13
N PHE A 780 -0.32 -18.89 21.73
CA PHE A 780 -0.07 -19.79 22.86
C PHE A 780 0.92 -19.17 23.86
N LEU A 781 0.99 -19.73 25.06
CA LEU A 781 1.90 -19.29 26.13
C LEU A 781 3.14 -20.20 26.18
N VAL A 782 4.28 -19.64 26.57
CA VAL A 782 5.56 -20.34 26.70
C VAL A 782 6.17 -20.04 28.06
N GLY A 783 6.63 -21.10 28.75
CA GLY A 783 7.16 -21.04 30.11
C GLY A 783 6.23 -20.33 31.09
N SER A 784 6.80 -19.61 32.06
CA SER A 784 6.10 -18.98 33.19
C SER A 784 5.06 -17.89 32.87
N ALA A 785 4.68 -17.69 31.60
CA ALA A 785 3.70 -16.70 31.18
C ALA A 785 2.25 -17.18 31.46
N THR A 786 1.46 -16.34 32.13
CA THR A 786 0.08 -16.65 32.55
C THR A 786 -1.00 -15.85 31.80
N THR A 787 -0.61 -14.94 30.90
CA THR A 787 -1.53 -14.03 30.20
C THR A 787 -1.09 -13.79 28.75
N MET A 788 -2.05 -13.79 27.82
CA MET A 788 -1.78 -13.44 26.42
C MET A 788 -1.42 -11.96 26.27
N SER A 789 -0.52 -11.66 25.33
CA SER A 789 -0.04 -10.33 24.97
C SER A 789 -0.14 -10.11 23.46
N GLU A 790 -0.64 -8.94 23.07
CA GLU A 790 -1.00 -8.59 21.69
C GLU A 790 -0.13 -7.41 21.21
N ASN A 791 0.27 -7.40 19.94
CA ASN A 791 0.94 -6.25 19.35
C ASN A 791 -0.10 -5.28 18.77
N LYS A 792 -0.47 -4.28 19.56
CA LYS A 792 -1.54 -3.30 19.23
C LYS A 792 -1.07 -2.12 18.37
N LYS A 793 0.18 -2.12 17.90
CA LYS A 793 0.75 -1.01 17.11
C LYS A 793 0.00 -0.79 15.78
N ILE A 794 -0.75 -1.77 15.27
CA ILE A 794 -1.69 -1.63 14.13
C ILE A 794 -3.04 -2.20 14.60
N SER A 795 -4.15 -1.50 14.34
CA SER A 795 -5.47 -1.88 14.87
C SER A 795 -6.14 -3.02 14.11
N SER A 796 -5.94 -3.11 12.80
CA SER A 796 -6.49 -4.15 11.92
C SER A 796 -5.74 -4.19 10.59
N GLY A 797 -5.71 -5.35 9.93
CA GLY A 797 -5.28 -5.47 8.53
C GLY A 797 -6.20 -4.72 7.54
N GLU A 798 -7.46 -4.46 7.90
CA GLU A 798 -8.40 -3.71 7.07
C GLU A 798 -7.96 -2.26 6.78
N ASN A 799 -7.08 -1.70 7.62
CA ASN A 799 -6.43 -0.42 7.38
C ASN A 799 -5.66 -0.42 6.04
N CYS A 800 -5.10 -1.57 5.64
CA CYS A 800 -4.47 -1.78 4.34
C CYS A 800 -5.51 -1.98 3.22
N ASN A 801 -6.54 -2.79 3.47
CA ASN A 801 -7.55 -3.18 2.47
C ASN A 801 -8.38 -2.00 1.95
N ARG A 802 -8.52 -0.91 2.75
CA ARG A 802 -9.01 0.41 2.31
C ARG A 802 -8.54 0.75 0.90
N CYS A 803 -7.22 0.77 0.72
CA CYS A 803 -6.58 0.91 -0.59
C CYS A 803 -6.62 -0.42 -1.35
N HIS A 804 -6.12 -1.49 -0.73
CA HIS A 804 -5.60 -2.63 -1.47
C HIS A 804 -6.61 -3.73 -1.90
N ASN A 805 -7.83 -3.73 -1.35
CA ASN A 805 -8.79 -4.88 -1.32
C ASN A 805 -8.26 -6.11 -0.56
N ASP A 806 -7.08 -6.60 -0.90
CA ASP A 806 -6.29 -7.56 -0.11
C ASP A 806 -4.80 -7.26 -0.32
N VAL A 807 -3.88 -7.92 0.37
CA VAL A 807 -2.43 -7.77 0.18
C VAL A 807 -1.85 -9.11 -0.24
N ILE A 808 -1.50 -9.25 -1.53
CA ILE A 808 -1.08 -10.52 -2.13
C ILE A 808 0.35 -10.40 -2.66
N TYR A 809 1.26 -11.27 -2.22
CA TYR A 809 2.68 -11.21 -2.60
C TYR A 809 3.30 -12.60 -2.80
N HIS A 810 4.57 -12.61 -3.22
CA HIS A 810 5.38 -13.79 -3.54
C HIS A 810 4.69 -14.67 -4.61
N GLY A 811 4.31 -14.07 -5.74
CA GLY A 811 3.70 -14.77 -6.87
C GLY A 811 2.34 -15.42 -6.54
N GLY A 812 1.59 -14.85 -5.59
CA GLY A 812 0.24 -15.29 -5.22
C GLY A 812 0.22 -16.43 -4.20
N THR A 813 1.33 -16.68 -3.51
CA THR A 813 1.44 -17.72 -2.49
C THR A 813 1.16 -17.23 -1.06
N ARG A 814 1.16 -15.90 -0.85
CA ARG A 814 0.86 -15.24 0.44
C ARG A 814 -0.27 -14.22 0.25
N LYS A 815 -1.24 -14.20 1.16
CA LYS A 815 -2.43 -13.32 1.15
C LYS A 815 -2.72 -12.77 2.55
N GLY A 816 -3.17 -11.52 2.64
CA GLY A 816 -3.52 -10.82 3.89
C GLY A 816 -2.33 -10.31 4.72
N PHE A 817 -2.54 -9.17 5.39
CA PHE A 817 -1.60 -8.50 6.30
C PHE A 817 -0.94 -9.45 7.32
N ASP A 818 -1.73 -10.33 7.93
CA ASP A 818 -1.22 -11.25 8.95
C ASP A 818 -0.18 -12.24 8.40
N THR A 819 -0.30 -12.65 7.14
CA THR A 819 0.70 -13.52 6.49
C THR A 819 2.04 -12.80 6.31
N CYS A 820 2.00 -11.49 6.03
CA CYS A 820 3.19 -10.66 6.06
C CYS A 820 3.77 -10.59 7.48
N MET A 821 2.93 -10.35 8.49
CA MET A 821 3.35 -10.24 9.90
C MET A 821 3.86 -11.55 10.54
N LEU A 822 3.56 -12.70 9.95
CA LEU A 822 4.17 -13.98 10.34
C LEU A 822 5.67 -14.04 10.00
N CYS A 823 6.06 -13.64 8.77
CA CYS A 823 7.45 -13.71 8.31
C CYS A 823 8.24 -12.40 8.48
N HIS A 824 7.66 -11.26 8.10
CA HIS A 824 8.26 -9.94 8.27
C HIS A 824 8.09 -9.38 9.70
N GLY A 825 7.37 -10.08 10.57
CA GLY A 825 7.37 -9.78 12.00
C GLY A 825 8.65 -10.20 12.73
N ILE A 826 9.53 -11.00 12.10
CA ILE A 826 10.71 -11.61 12.73
C ILE A 826 11.84 -10.59 12.90
N ALA A 827 12.30 -10.43 14.14
CA ALA A 827 13.40 -9.54 14.51
C ALA A 827 14.70 -9.90 13.80
N GLY A 828 15.37 -8.91 13.18
CA GLY A 828 16.61 -9.14 12.46
C GLY A 828 16.47 -10.02 11.20
N ALA A 829 15.27 -10.15 10.63
CA ALA A 829 15.10 -10.75 9.30
C ALA A 829 15.70 -9.85 8.21
N GLU A 830 16.61 -10.42 7.43
CA GLU A 830 17.36 -9.71 6.38
C GLU A 830 16.78 -9.99 4.99
N ASP A 831 17.09 -9.11 4.04
CA ASP A 831 16.80 -9.34 2.64
C ASP A 831 17.59 -10.54 2.09
N ARG A 832 17.09 -11.08 0.98
CA ARG A 832 17.77 -12.14 0.25
C ARG A 832 18.90 -11.55 -0.60
N ALA A 833 19.91 -12.36 -0.89
CA ALA A 833 21.12 -11.98 -1.62
C ALA A 833 22.02 -10.98 -0.88
N VAL A 834 22.62 -11.44 0.22
CA VAL A 834 23.87 -10.85 0.71
C VAL A 834 25.04 -11.69 0.20
N TYR A 835 26.05 -11.01 -0.35
CA TYR A 835 27.32 -11.53 -0.87
C TYR A 835 27.30 -12.16 -2.28
N ALA A 836 28.37 -11.87 -3.03
CA ALA A 836 28.44 -12.01 -4.47
C ALA A 836 28.37 -13.46 -4.94
N GLN A 837 27.43 -13.77 -5.83
CA GLN A 837 27.31 -15.07 -6.49
C GLN A 837 28.48 -15.29 -7.46
N THR A 838 29.67 -15.67 -6.96
CA THR A 838 30.95 -15.80 -7.69
C THR A 838 31.37 -14.53 -8.45
N THR A 839 32.42 -13.81 -8.01
CA THR A 839 32.84 -12.58 -8.70
C THR A 839 33.28 -12.84 -10.16
N PRO A 840 32.75 -12.09 -11.16
CA PRO A 840 31.78 -11.01 -11.07
C PRO A 840 30.34 -11.53 -10.88
N ASP A 841 29.65 -11.00 -9.86
CA ASP A 841 28.24 -11.32 -9.57
C ASP A 841 27.40 -11.16 -10.86
N PRO A 842 26.84 -12.25 -11.43
CA PRO A 842 26.16 -12.22 -12.72
C PRO A 842 24.81 -11.50 -12.67
N LEU A 843 24.36 -11.07 -11.49
CA LEU A 843 23.09 -10.37 -11.29
C LEU A 843 23.24 -8.99 -10.60
N ASN A 844 24.35 -8.73 -9.91
CA ASN A 844 24.61 -7.51 -9.13
C ASN A 844 23.50 -7.19 -8.11
N LYS A 845 23.06 -8.21 -7.37
CA LYS A 845 21.86 -8.18 -6.52
C LYS A 845 22.13 -8.01 -5.02
N SER A 846 23.38 -7.82 -4.62
CA SER A 846 23.78 -7.65 -3.22
C SER A 846 23.02 -6.53 -2.48
N THR A 847 22.32 -6.86 -1.39
CA THR A 847 21.52 -5.93 -0.54
C THR A 847 21.97 -5.93 0.93
N PRO A 848 23.25 -5.64 1.23
CA PRO A 848 23.77 -5.69 2.60
C PRO A 848 23.03 -4.73 3.53
N GLN A 849 22.74 -5.19 4.76
CA GLN A 849 22.05 -4.43 5.81
C GLN A 849 20.62 -3.98 5.45
N VAL A 850 20.02 -4.52 4.38
CA VAL A 850 18.59 -4.34 4.10
C VAL A 850 17.78 -5.26 5.01
N VAL A 851 17.16 -4.68 6.03
CA VAL A 851 16.32 -5.42 6.98
C VAL A 851 14.87 -5.43 6.49
N ILE A 852 14.27 -6.63 6.34
CA ILE A 852 12.91 -6.82 5.82
C ILE A 852 11.83 -6.87 6.91
N GLU A 853 12.15 -6.48 8.14
CA GLU A 853 11.18 -6.32 9.22
C GLU A 853 10.07 -5.33 8.82
N PHE A 854 8.81 -5.71 9.02
CA PHE A 854 7.62 -5.03 8.50
C PHE A 854 7.55 -3.55 8.91
N ARG A 855 7.96 -3.21 10.15
CA ARG A 855 8.02 -1.83 10.67
C ARG A 855 9.03 -0.91 9.96
N MET A 856 9.90 -1.47 9.11
CA MET A 856 10.87 -0.72 8.29
C MET A 856 10.54 -0.90 6.80
N LEU A 857 10.23 -2.12 6.37
CA LEU A 857 9.84 -2.44 4.99
C LEU A 857 8.58 -1.66 4.55
N LEU A 858 7.49 -1.72 5.33
CA LEU A 858 6.23 -1.03 4.99
C LEU A 858 6.41 0.48 4.83
N HIS A 859 7.20 1.09 5.71
CA HIS A 859 7.51 2.52 5.69
C HIS A 859 8.37 2.90 4.48
N ARG A 860 9.39 2.10 4.13
CA ARG A 860 10.21 2.38 2.94
C ARG A 860 9.40 2.26 1.65
N ILE A 861 8.56 1.23 1.53
CA ILE A 861 7.67 1.03 0.37
C ILE A 861 6.76 2.26 0.16
N HIS A 862 6.06 2.71 1.20
CA HIS A 862 5.09 3.81 1.07
C HIS A 862 5.73 5.19 1.03
N MET A 863 6.88 5.40 1.68
CA MET A 863 7.67 6.63 1.48
C MET A 863 8.13 6.73 0.03
N GLY A 864 8.58 5.60 -0.55
CA GLY A 864 8.75 5.38 -1.99
C GLY A 864 9.46 6.53 -2.69
N LYS A 865 8.75 7.22 -3.60
CA LYS A 865 9.29 8.35 -4.36
C LYS A 865 9.76 9.56 -3.54
N ASN A 866 9.39 9.63 -2.27
CA ASN A 866 9.77 10.70 -1.36
C ASN A 866 11.04 10.39 -0.55
N LEU A 867 11.60 9.16 -0.66
CA LEU A 867 12.89 8.81 -0.05
C LEU A 867 14.03 9.65 -0.64
N THR A 868 14.97 10.08 0.20
CA THR A 868 16.15 10.85 -0.22
C THR A 868 17.02 10.04 -1.18
N ASN A 869 17.14 8.73 -0.92
CA ASN A 869 17.93 7.78 -1.71
C ASN A 869 17.00 6.76 -2.40
N LYS A 870 15.86 7.19 -2.94
CA LYS A 870 14.83 6.32 -3.55
C LYS A 870 15.40 5.30 -4.56
N ASN A 871 16.48 5.68 -5.26
CA ASN A 871 17.15 4.90 -6.30
C ASN A 871 18.14 3.84 -5.75
N THR A 872 18.44 3.81 -4.44
CA THR A 872 19.38 2.84 -3.83
C THR A 872 18.69 1.81 -2.95
N TYR A 873 17.37 1.91 -2.75
CA TYR A 873 16.61 0.95 -1.97
C TYR A 873 15.96 -0.10 -2.87
N LYS A 874 16.38 -1.35 -2.71
CA LYS A 874 15.83 -2.53 -3.37
C LYS A 874 15.73 -3.71 -2.40
N VAL A 875 14.87 -4.67 -2.76
CA VAL A 875 14.61 -5.92 -2.03
C VAL A 875 14.61 -7.07 -3.04
N ILE A 876 15.29 -8.19 -2.76
CA ILE A 876 15.36 -9.34 -3.66
C ILE A 876 14.31 -10.38 -3.28
N GLY A 877 13.25 -10.45 -4.07
CA GLY A 877 12.04 -11.19 -3.73
C GLY A 877 12.04 -12.66 -4.16
N TYR A 878 10.82 -13.11 -4.46
CA TYR A 878 10.54 -14.42 -5.03
C TYR A 878 11.20 -14.55 -6.41
N GLN A 879 11.66 -15.75 -6.77
CA GLN A 879 12.36 -16.05 -8.04
C GLN A 879 13.50 -15.07 -8.40
N ASP A 880 14.22 -14.56 -7.39
CA ASP A 880 15.35 -13.62 -7.55
C ASP A 880 14.96 -12.31 -8.25
N GLN A 881 13.68 -11.95 -8.25
CA GLN A 881 13.23 -10.68 -8.82
C GLN A 881 13.69 -9.51 -7.95
N GLU A 882 14.16 -8.45 -8.60
CA GLU A 882 14.60 -7.23 -7.94
C GLU A 882 13.40 -6.27 -7.83
N HIS A 883 12.92 -6.05 -6.62
CA HIS A 883 11.86 -5.08 -6.36
C HIS A 883 12.50 -3.76 -5.92
N THR A 884 12.31 -2.72 -6.73
CA THR A 884 12.56 -1.34 -6.35
C THR A 884 11.23 -0.69 -5.95
N TYR A 885 11.28 0.28 -5.04
CA TYR A 885 10.08 1.02 -4.59
C TYR A 885 10.19 2.53 -4.83
N GLY A 886 11.19 2.94 -5.62
CA GLY A 886 11.56 4.34 -5.80
C GLY A 886 10.49 5.19 -6.50
N ASP A 887 9.47 4.59 -7.11
CA ASP A 887 8.40 5.31 -7.83
C ASP A 887 7.01 5.11 -7.18
N ILE A 888 6.93 4.23 -6.17
CA ILE A 888 5.73 4.02 -5.36
C ILE A 888 5.29 5.33 -4.70
N SER A 889 3.99 5.55 -4.74
CA SER A 889 3.32 6.77 -4.27
C SER A 889 2.21 6.40 -3.29
N PHE A 890 2.26 6.92 -2.06
CA PHE A 890 1.14 6.78 -1.12
C PHE A 890 -0.03 7.69 -1.54
N PRO A 891 -1.27 7.19 -1.67
CA PRO A 891 -2.36 7.92 -2.32
C PRO A 891 -3.03 9.01 -1.48
N VAL A 892 -2.79 9.06 -0.16
CA VAL A 892 -3.40 10.06 0.74
C VAL A 892 -2.98 11.47 0.34
N MET A 893 -3.94 12.31 -0.04
CA MET A 893 -3.67 13.68 -0.49
C MET A 893 -3.35 14.62 0.68
N LYS A 894 -3.81 14.29 1.89
CA LYS A 894 -3.61 15.08 3.12
C LYS A 894 -2.22 14.84 3.73
N GLU A 895 -1.21 15.44 3.11
CA GLU A 895 0.21 15.34 3.50
C GLU A 895 0.86 13.93 3.37
N GLY A 896 0.21 12.97 2.72
CA GLY A 896 0.78 11.66 2.38
C GLY A 896 1.08 10.78 3.59
N VAL A 897 2.23 10.08 3.57
CA VAL A 897 2.65 9.12 4.61
C VAL A 897 2.79 9.70 6.02
N LYS A 898 2.67 11.03 6.19
CA LYS A 898 2.57 11.64 7.51
C LYS A 898 1.26 11.28 8.23
N ASN A 899 0.20 10.89 7.51
CA ASN A 899 -1.04 10.50 8.16
C ASN A 899 -0.95 9.07 8.72
N CYS A 900 -0.33 8.96 9.89
CA CYS A 900 -0.09 7.69 10.56
C CYS A 900 -1.39 6.91 10.85
N THR A 901 -2.53 7.58 11.05
CA THR A 901 -3.77 6.87 11.40
C THR A 901 -4.34 6.06 10.23
N THR A 902 -4.04 6.42 8.97
CA THR A 902 -4.44 5.63 7.80
C THR A 902 -3.95 4.17 7.90
N CYS A 903 -2.76 3.94 8.44
CA CYS A 903 -2.20 2.60 8.64
C CYS A 903 -2.38 2.06 10.07
N HIS A 904 -2.29 2.91 11.09
CA HIS A 904 -2.32 2.47 12.49
C HIS A 904 -3.73 2.40 13.11
N GLY A 905 -4.71 3.12 12.55
CA GLY A 905 -6.08 3.29 13.05
C GLY A 905 -6.28 4.62 13.80
N ASP A 906 -7.42 5.30 13.59
CA ASP A 906 -7.69 6.65 14.13
C ASP A 906 -7.84 6.69 15.66
N SER A 907 -8.42 5.64 16.25
CA SER A 907 -8.52 5.47 17.70
C SER A 907 -7.25 4.88 18.34
N ASN A 908 -6.27 4.45 17.52
CA ASN A 908 -5.05 3.84 18.03
C ASN A 908 -4.05 4.92 18.46
N THR A 909 -3.49 4.76 19.66
CA THR A 909 -2.41 5.60 20.19
C THR A 909 -1.16 4.82 20.57
N ASP A 910 -1.17 3.48 20.51
CA ASP A 910 -0.04 2.65 20.92
C ASP A 910 1.20 2.91 20.03
N TRP A 911 1.01 3.24 18.76
CA TRP A 911 2.07 3.64 17.84
C TRP A 911 2.76 4.97 18.21
N LYS A 912 2.09 5.87 18.94
CA LYS A 912 2.64 7.15 19.40
C LYS A 912 3.63 6.97 20.56
N ASN A 913 3.41 5.94 21.36
CA ASN A 913 4.30 5.56 22.45
C ASN A 913 5.62 4.97 21.89
N PRO A 914 6.75 5.11 22.61
CA PRO A 914 7.99 4.45 22.26
C PRO A 914 7.79 2.94 21.97
N PRO A 915 8.66 2.31 21.18
CA PRO A 915 8.69 0.86 21.10
C PRO A 915 8.86 0.27 22.50
N SER A 916 8.08 -0.77 22.83
CA SER A 916 8.32 -1.58 24.04
C SER A 916 9.73 -2.18 23.98
N SER A 917 10.31 -2.49 25.14
CA SER A 917 11.67 -3.02 25.19
C SER A 917 11.78 -4.31 24.37
N ARG A 918 12.71 -4.30 23.41
CA ARG A 918 13.10 -5.43 22.57
C ARG A 918 14.41 -6.08 23.05
N ASN A 919 14.97 -5.60 24.16
CA ASN A 919 16.08 -6.26 24.82
C ASN A 919 15.60 -7.60 25.40
N HIS A 920 16.43 -8.65 25.31
CA HIS A 920 16.26 -9.86 26.10
C HIS A 920 16.37 -9.49 27.60
N SER A 921 15.50 -10.05 28.46
CA SER A 921 15.37 -9.68 29.87
C SER A 921 16.62 -10.00 30.71
N THR A 922 17.30 -11.10 30.39
CA THR A 922 18.46 -11.62 31.13
C THR A 922 19.77 -11.64 30.33
N LEU A 923 19.72 -11.80 29.00
CA LEU A 923 20.89 -12.06 28.16
C LEU A 923 21.20 -10.94 27.13
N GLN A 924 20.78 -9.70 27.36
CA GLN A 924 21.13 -8.57 26.49
C GLN A 924 22.44 -7.87 26.94
N THR A 925 23.39 -7.64 26.02
CA THR A 925 24.66 -6.93 26.34
C THR A 925 24.73 -5.54 25.70
N LEU A 926 24.17 -5.38 24.50
CA LEU A 926 23.99 -4.11 23.78
C LEU A 926 22.49 -3.79 23.63
N SER A 927 22.09 -2.53 23.79
CA SER A 927 20.69 -2.12 23.72
C SER A 927 20.13 -2.15 22.29
N VAL A 928 18.85 -2.50 22.15
CA VAL A 928 18.16 -2.46 20.85
C VAL A 928 17.91 -1.03 20.38
N ARG A 929 18.35 -0.73 19.17
CA ARG A 929 18.19 0.50 18.40
C ARG A 929 16.76 0.63 17.85
N ALA A 930 15.80 0.77 18.75
CA ALA A 930 14.37 0.67 18.46
C ALA A 930 13.81 1.84 17.63
N TRP A 931 14.41 3.04 17.68
CA TRP A 931 13.96 4.24 17.00
C TRP A 931 14.57 4.41 15.60
N ARG A 932 15.90 4.43 15.46
CA ARG A 932 16.60 4.79 14.21
C ARG A 932 16.26 3.88 13.03
N GLY A 933 15.89 2.62 13.27
CA GLY A 933 15.41 1.73 12.22
C GLY A 933 14.10 2.22 11.60
N VAL A 934 13.14 2.61 12.43
CA VAL A 934 11.80 3.07 12.01
C VAL A 934 11.83 4.51 11.51
N CYS A 935 12.53 5.41 12.21
CA CYS A 935 12.73 6.78 11.74
C CYS A 935 13.54 6.80 10.44
N GLY A 936 14.58 5.97 10.32
CA GLY A 936 15.42 5.83 9.13
C GLY A 936 14.78 5.11 7.94
N SER A 937 13.60 4.49 8.11
CA SER A 937 12.78 4.01 6.97
C SER A 937 12.02 5.12 6.24
N CYS A 938 11.84 6.30 6.84
CA CYS A 938 11.28 7.49 6.19
C CYS A 938 12.28 8.64 6.05
N HIS A 939 13.24 8.76 6.97
CA HIS A 939 14.25 9.83 7.00
C HIS A 939 15.64 9.25 6.78
N ASP A 940 15.94 8.97 5.52
CA ASP A 940 17.12 8.22 5.06
C ASP A 940 18.32 9.11 4.64
N ALA A 941 18.19 10.43 4.73
CA ALA A 941 19.26 11.38 4.39
C ALA A 941 20.50 11.23 5.31
N SER A 942 21.70 11.43 4.75
CA SER A 942 22.98 11.30 5.47
C SER A 942 23.13 12.21 6.69
N SER A 943 22.53 13.40 6.66
CA SER A 943 22.46 14.32 7.80
C SER A 943 21.54 13.82 8.92
N VAL A 944 20.54 13.01 8.60
CA VAL A 944 19.64 12.39 9.58
C VAL A 944 20.27 11.15 10.19
N TRP A 945 20.98 10.32 9.42
CA TRP A 945 21.84 9.27 9.97
C TRP A 945 22.89 9.84 10.94
N SER A 946 23.56 10.92 10.55
CA SER A 946 24.49 11.65 11.42
C SER A 946 23.84 12.11 12.74
N HIS A 947 22.56 12.52 12.70
CA HIS A 947 21.80 12.86 13.91
C HIS A 947 21.48 11.63 14.75
N PHE A 948 21.04 10.51 14.15
CA PHE A 948 20.79 9.26 14.87
C PHE A 948 22.06 8.74 15.55
N ASP A 949 23.23 8.80 14.88
CA ASP A 949 24.51 8.36 15.45
C ASP A 949 24.94 9.22 16.64
N ILE A 950 24.76 10.55 16.57
CA ILE A 950 24.99 11.46 17.73
C ILE A 950 24.03 11.16 18.90
N MET A 951 22.82 10.68 18.60
CA MET A 951 21.80 10.32 19.60
C MET A 951 21.86 8.85 20.05
N THR A 952 22.84 8.05 19.59
CA THR A 952 23.02 6.63 19.96
C THR A 952 24.33 6.45 20.75
N THR A 953 24.30 5.75 21.89
CA THR A 953 25.53 5.39 22.61
C THR A 953 26.31 4.29 21.86
N SER A 954 27.60 4.14 22.17
CA SER A 954 28.41 3.00 21.68
C SER A 954 27.84 1.62 22.08
N THR A 955 27.01 1.58 23.13
CA THR A 955 26.27 0.39 23.58
C THR A 955 24.87 0.24 22.95
N GLY A 956 24.55 1.03 21.90
CA GLY A 956 23.29 0.94 21.15
C GLY A 956 22.08 1.64 21.76
N GLY A 957 22.22 2.29 22.93
CA GLY A 957 21.13 2.96 23.63
C GLY A 957 20.81 4.32 23.00
N GLU A 958 19.54 4.57 22.69
CA GLU A 958 19.10 5.78 21.97
C GLU A 958 18.51 6.84 22.91
N ALA A 959 18.95 8.09 22.75
CA ALA A 959 18.47 9.25 23.50
C ALA A 959 17.31 10.00 22.78
N CYS A 960 16.80 9.48 21.66
CA CYS A 960 15.77 10.11 20.81
C CYS A 960 14.54 10.60 21.60
N VAL A 961 14.11 9.81 22.59
CA VAL A 961 12.96 10.14 23.46
C VAL A 961 13.11 11.49 24.16
N ALA A 962 14.32 11.91 24.55
CA ALA A 962 14.55 13.18 25.24
C ALA A 962 14.13 14.42 24.43
N CYS A 963 13.98 14.28 23.11
CA CYS A 963 13.44 15.32 22.21
C CYS A 963 12.06 14.97 21.64
N HIS A 964 11.72 13.68 21.50
CA HIS A 964 10.58 13.21 20.70
C HIS A 964 9.44 12.53 21.48
N ASP A 965 9.50 12.48 22.82
CA ASP A 965 8.44 11.96 23.69
C ASP A 965 7.09 12.68 23.51
N PRO A 966 5.93 12.02 23.77
CA PRO A 966 4.63 12.70 23.77
C PRO A 966 4.61 13.95 24.67
N GLY A 967 3.91 15.00 24.21
CA GLY A 967 3.90 16.31 24.90
C GLY A 967 5.14 17.20 24.68
N SER A 968 6.23 16.69 24.09
CA SER A 968 7.35 17.53 23.63
C SER A 968 6.94 18.48 22.49
N ARG A 969 7.58 19.65 22.42
CA ARG A 969 7.50 20.59 21.27
C ARG A 969 8.02 20.01 19.94
N LYS A 970 8.59 18.80 19.96
CA LYS A 970 9.08 18.04 18.80
C LYS A 970 8.65 16.57 18.86
N SER A 971 7.57 16.25 19.58
CA SER A 971 7.01 14.89 19.60
C SER A 971 6.69 14.40 18.18
N ILE A 972 6.69 13.07 17.98
CA ILE A 972 6.32 12.43 16.70
C ILE A 972 4.99 13.01 16.19
N GLU A 973 4.00 13.14 17.07
CA GLU A 973 2.68 13.69 16.78
C GLU A 973 2.75 15.16 16.33
N VAL A 974 3.45 16.03 17.06
CA VAL A 974 3.52 17.48 16.73
C VAL A 974 4.20 17.72 15.37
N VAL A 975 5.20 16.91 14.99
CA VAL A 975 5.96 17.10 13.74
C VAL A 975 5.33 16.41 12.52
N HIS A 976 4.51 15.37 12.71
CA HIS A 976 3.80 14.67 11.63
C HIS A 976 2.32 15.03 11.50
N LYS A 977 1.72 15.75 12.46
CA LYS A 977 0.31 16.20 12.43
C LYS A 977 -0.05 16.84 11.08
N THR A 978 -0.93 16.18 10.35
CA THR A 978 -1.47 16.60 9.05
C THR A 978 -2.49 17.73 9.22
N ARG A 979 -2.74 18.51 8.15
CA ARG A 979 -3.59 19.71 8.15
C ARG A 979 -4.28 19.90 6.81
#